data_AF-A0A6I6E5D9-F1
#
_entry.id   AF-A0A6I6E5D9-F1
#
_cell.length_a   1.000
_cell.length_b   1.000
_cell.length_c   1.000
_cell.angle_alpha   90.00
_cell.angle_beta   90.00
_cell.angle_gamma   90.00
#
_symmetry.space_group_name_H-M   'P 1'
#
loop_
_entity.id
_entity.type
_entity.pdbx_description
1 polymer ?
#
loop_
_entity_poly.entity_id
_entity_poly.type
_entity_poly.pdbx_seq_one_letter_code
_entity_poly.pdbx_strand_id
1 'polypeptide(L)'
;MTTEDDGTRGDTAGQRPPAPTPDAAREYTVPPPPGQGAAPGATVPLPGATMPLPDAPAFAAGAPMPPAPRPVQLPRALILGALTTAGVALAATVVMGLILALAAAAPLAQAMESLGSEYGAGSGLPSEGADVGALLGIVLVFAGMVLGGEVSVAASGSSGFFSIAGSGALWLLPLLPVAIVLALTAWWSWRSERRAPQASVWHRLIASVAAGLVASLVLLLLIVLLAPRTEEETGGFAVTSAGFRLAAVGTLLIAAASLAGREIARRTAPGEGLRIGFRRSRRALPSFIRELLALAAIFTAVFAPLVIVGGTVALIREDAASASPLLILLSLNIVALVVVLAQFGGVQVSAGTTGFSGVDELTTVFSAGQWWLWLAVLVALLTAAFAAVWIGTRRPRRTGLDLTRAWRLPLAVLVGWILFALLLFGASTAASGNVVLFSGDVHASISMALWSPLVLLLWAAVIELGAQTLPALVYGVSPRALERLAGRDAATEWVAGPRPAAPLAADGSVPAGGSVAGAPGWGGPGATGPGRAAPVDGDTAAYAAAPARPLSPRAKRTLLWTGAGVGVLAILGIGGAIVLSALNGARGPVAAAEEYVALIADGRAEAASELVDPNVANAERGLLTDDVLGAATERIEDVRVSEGTGDGDTRLVNVEYRLDGVTQTASLEVERLDNEWLFLERWRVATPLVAEAAVFAPDNRGARIGETELPFEQGGQAYVHLYPAVYEVEGAESEFFEADPARLVASTSPSVDSGMAQLEYRPTDALQAEVEEQVKTLIDGCAEQTVGQPEDCPFGVYVYPDDTSVAWKVTAYPKVEIADDGQYFQADGGTAEATYVDTGFFSDDEEVTDEQNISFSGGITIDGDEVTITDGGFWW
;
A
#
# COMPACT_ATOMS: atom_id res chain seq x y z
N MET A 1 22.27 -49.44 15.62
CA MET A 1 23.34 -49.99 16.48
C MET A 1 23.19 -49.41 17.86
N THR A 2 23.52 -50.19 18.91
CA THR A 2 23.94 -49.80 20.28
C THR A 2 23.30 -48.54 20.92
N THR A 3 22.47 -48.60 21.98
CA THR A 3 22.79 -48.98 23.39
C THR A 3 23.94 -48.15 23.99
N GLU A 4 23.96 -47.65 25.22
CA GLU A 4 23.01 -47.52 26.36
C GLU A 4 23.75 -46.68 27.44
N ASP A 5 23.08 -45.87 28.27
CA ASP A 5 23.35 -45.80 29.73
C ASP A 5 22.24 -45.02 30.50
N ASP A 6 22.19 -45.16 31.82
CA ASP A 6 21.10 -44.76 32.73
C ASP A 6 21.47 -43.61 33.72
N GLY A 7 20.46 -42.99 34.34
CA GLY A 7 20.63 -41.91 35.34
C GLY A 7 19.33 -41.54 36.06
N THR A 8 19.06 -42.15 37.22
CA THR A 8 17.71 -42.20 37.82
C THR A 8 17.47 -41.36 39.09
N ARG A 9 16.16 -41.17 39.38
CA ARG A 9 15.46 -40.63 40.58
C ARG A 9 14.99 -39.16 40.51
N GLY A 10 13.74 -38.85 40.89
CA GLY A 10 12.66 -39.76 41.29
C GLY A 10 11.37 -39.08 41.81
N ASP A 11 10.35 -39.93 42.06
CA ASP A 11 9.11 -39.71 42.84
C ASP A 11 8.09 -38.66 42.32
N THR A 12 6.76 -38.87 42.36
CA THR A 12 5.90 -40.06 42.67
C THR A 12 4.49 -39.89 42.04
N ALA A 13 3.79 -41.01 41.77
CA ALA A 13 2.32 -41.25 41.65
C ALA A 13 1.36 -40.19 41.02
N GLY A 14 0.33 -40.56 40.22
CA GLY A 14 -0.12 -41.88 39.74
C GLY A 14 -1.56 -41.86 39.14
N GLN A 15 -1.95 -42.96 38.48
CA GLN A 15 -3.33 -43.37 38.11
C GLN A 15 -4.14 -42.58 37.03
N ARG A 16 -4.16 -43.15 35.80
CA ARG A 16 -5.37 -43.34 34.96
C ARG A 16 -6.29 -44.41 35.62
N PRO A 17 -7.56 -44.71 35.17
CA PRO A 17 -8.22 -44.49 33.85
C PRO A 17 -9.71 -44.05 34.00
N PRO A 18 -10.71 -44.48 33.18
CA PRO A 18 -10.87 -44.49 31.71
C PRO A 18 -12.04 -43.56 31.24
N ALA A 19 -12.40 -43.61 29.96
CA ALA A 19 -13.62 -42.98 29.42
C ALA A 19 -14.87 -43.89 29.52
N PRO A 20 -16.08 -43.31 29.48
CA PRO A 20 -17.30 -44.00 29.04
C PRO A 20 -18.03 -43.31 27.86
N THR A 21 -18.78 -44.11 27.10
CA THR A 21 -19.72 -43.70 26.04
C THR A 21 -21.12 -43.32 26.61
N PRO A 22 -22.05 -42.74 25.82
CA PRO A 22 -23.15 -41.92 26.35
C PRO A 22 -24.46 -42.67 26.61
N ASP A 23 -25.37 -42.07 27.40
CA ASP A 23 -26.81 -42.35 27.31
C ASP A 23 -27.73 -41.24 27.88
N ALA A 24 -28.99 -41.29 27.46
CA ALA A 24 -30.23 -40.78 28.05
C ALA A 24 -30.34 -39.32 28.57
N ALA A 25 -31.14 -38.56 27.83
CA ALA A 25 -31.68 -37.23 28.14
C ALA A 25 -32.28 -37.01 29.55
N ARG A 26 -32.23 -35.76 30.02
CA ARG A 26 -33.25 -35.20 30.94
C ARG A 26 -33.73 -33.82 30.49
N GLU A 27 -35.04 -33.72 30.38
CA GLU A 27 -35.82 -32.54 29.99
C GLU A 27 -36.12 -31.69 31.24
N TYR A 28 -36.01 -30.35 31.12
CA TYR A 28 -36.37 -29.41 32.20
C TYR A 28 -37.43 -28.43 31.70
N THR A 29 -38.69 -28.72 32.04
CA THR A 29 -39.86 -27.89 31.70
C THR A 29 -40.15 -26.83 32.77
N VAL A 30 -40.70 -25.69 32.34
CA VAL A 30 -41.04 -24.54 33.18
C VAL A 30 -42.46 -24.69 33.76
N PRO A 31 -42.69 -24.49 35.07
CA PRO A 31 -44.03 -24.64 35.67
C PRO A 31 -44.98 -23.46 35.37
N PRO A 32 -46.30 -23.71 35.25
CA PRO A 32 -47.32 -22.70 34.91
C PRO A 32 -47.84 -21.89 36.11
N PRO A 33 -48.54 -20.76 35.89
CA PRO A 33 -49.06 -19.90 36.96
C PRO A 33 -50.36 -20.43 37.62
N PRO A 34 -50.58 -20.19 38.93
CA PRO A 34 -51.80 -20.61 39.62
C PRO A 34 -52.99 -19.68 39.37
N GLY A 35 -54.09 -20.25 38.87
CA GLY A 35 -55.42 -19.64 38.87
C GLY A 35 -56.15 -19.80 40.21
N GLN A 36 -57.25 -19.07 40.40
CA GLN A 36 -58.07 -19.14 41.62
C GLN A 36 -58.96 -20.39 41.63
N GLY A 37 -59.14 -21.00 42.80
CA GLY A 37 -60.08 -22.11 43.04
C GLY A 37 -60.98 -21.82 44.25
N ALA A 38 -62.22 -22.30 44.23
CA ALA A 38 -63.22 -22.09 45.28
C ALA A 38 -63.78 -23.43 45.80
N ALA A 39 -64.13 -23.49 47.09
CA ALA A 39 -64.80 -24.63 47.73
C ALA A 39 -65.66 -24.20 48.95
N PRO A 40 -66.66 -25.00 49.42
CA PRO A 40 -67.76 -24.49 50.26
C PRO A 40 -68.01 -25.22 51.61
N GLY A 41 -68.91 -24.66 52.45
CA GLY A 41 -69.52 -25.31 53.64
C GLY A 41 -69.87 -24.32 54.78
N ALA A 42 -71.15 -24.03 55.06
CA ALA A 42 -72.06 -24.71 56.01
C ALA A 42 -71.89 -24.27 57.51
N THR A 43 -72.59 -23.24 58.00
CA THR A 43 -73.94 -23.21 58.65
C THR A 43 -74.04 -23.89 60.04
N VAL A 44 -74.38 -23.16 61.13
CA VAL A 44 -75.65 -23.16 61.94
C VAL A 44 -75.29 -22.61 63.37
N PRO A 45 -76.13 -21.97 64.24
CA PRO A 45 -77.54 -21.51 64.19
C PRO A 45 -77.72 -19.97 64.48
N LEU A 46 -78.38 -19.61 65.61
CA LEU A 46 -78.99 -18.34 66.13
C LEU A 46 -79.25 -18.54 67.66
N PRO A 47 -79.82 -17.62 68.49
CA PRO A 47 -80.26 -16.20 68.32
C PRO A 47 -79.74 -15.22 69.44
N GLY A 48 -80.18 -13.95 69.47
CA GLY A 48 -80.38 -13.22 70.75
C GLY A 48 -79.93 -11.75 70.90
N ALA A 49 -80.81 -10.81 70.55
CA ALA A 49 -81.01 -9.44 71.11
C ALA A 49 -79.83 -8.63 71.74
N THR A 50 -79.32 -7.65 70.96
CA THR A 50 -79.11 -6.23 71.33
C THR A 50 -78.36 -5.81 72.63
N MET A 51 -77.19 -5.19 72.45
CA MET A 51 -76.91 -3.82 72.95
C MET A 51 -75.80 -3.14 72.10
N PRO A 52 -75.74 -1.80 72.00
CA PRO A 52 -74.87 -1.11 71.04
C PRO A 52 -73.58 -0.51 71.63
N LEU A 53 -72.51 -0.51 70.83
CA LEU A 53 -71.33 0.35 70.94
C LEU A 53 -70.76 0.60 69.51
N PRO A 54 -69.91 1.64 69.29
CA PRO A 54 -69.88 2.32 68.00
C PRO A 54 -68.79 1.84 67.01
N ASP A 55 -69.22 1.59 65.77
CA ASP A 55 -68.39 1.47 64.56
C ASP A 55 -68.44 2.81 63.77
N ALA A 56 -67.30 3.42 63.40
CA ALA A 56 -66.36 3.05 62.33
C ALA A 56 -66.87 3.45 60.92
N PRO A 57 -66.04 4.15 60.10
CA PRO A 57 -66.51 4.80 58.88
C PRO A 57 -66.90 3.81 57.78
N ALA A 58 -67.99 4.12 57.07
CA ALA A 58 -68.57 3.24 56.05
C ALA A 58 -67.62 2.97 54.87
N PHE A 59 -67.51 1.70 54.48
CA PHE A 59 -66.86 1.30 53.23
C PHE A 59 -67.65 1.82 52.02
N ALA A 60 -67.12 2.84 51.35
CA ALA A 60 -67.60 3.25 50.03
C ALA A 60 -67.21 2.22 48.97
N ALA A 61 -68.11 1.93 48.04
CA ALA A 61 -67.92 0.89 47.03
C ALA A 61 -66.96 1.32 45.90
N GLY A 62 -66.21 0.36 45.36
CA GLY A 62 -65.67 0.44 44.00
C GLY A 62 -64.54 1.43 43.74
N ALA A 63 -63.38 1.25 44.38
CA ALA A 63 -62.15 1.84 43.85
C ALA A 63 -61.85 1.25 42.45
N PRO A 64 -61.55 2.07 41.42
CA PRO A 64 -61.27 1.56 40.09
C PRO A 64 -59.95 0.78 40.08
N MET A 65 -59.97 -0.39 39.44
CA MET A 65 -58.77 -1.20 39.21
C MET A 65 -57.73 -0.35 38.42
N PRO A 66 -56.43 -0.36 38.79
CA PRO A 66 -55.43 0.42 38.08
C PRO A 66 -55.40 -0.02 36.60
N PRO A 67 -55.35 0.92 35.64
CA PRO A 67 -55.37 0.57 34.23
C PRO A 67 -54.15 -0.29 33.89
N ALA A 68 -54.37 -1.39 33.19
CA ALA A 68 -53.30 -2.24 32.67
C ALA A 68 -52.26 -1.38 31.92
N PRO A 69 -50.95 -1.68 32.05
CA PRO A 69 -49.90 -0.87 31.46
C PRO A 69 -50.11 -0.78 29.95
N ARG A 70 -50.45 0.43 29.46
CA ARG A 70 -50.63 0.67 28.02
C ARG A 70 -49.32 0.34 27.31
N PRO A 71 -49.34 -0.37 26.17
CA PRO A 71 -48.12 -0.59 25.39
C PRO A 71 -47.49 0.76 25.06
N VAL A 72 -46.16 0.86 25.19
CA VAL A 72 -45.42 2.12 24.99
C VAL A 72 -45.40 2.47 23.50
N GLN A 73 -46.46 3.13 23.05
CA GLN A 73 -46.58 3.60 21.67
C GLN A 73 -45.56 4.70 21.40
N LEU A 74 -44.47 4.33 20.72
CA LEU A 74 -43.47 5.28 20.23
C LEU A 74 -44.16 6.35 19.36
N PRO A 75 -43.99 7.65 19.65
CA PRO A 75 -44.72 8.69 18.92
C PRO A 75 -44.32 8.70 17.45
N ARG A 76 -45.29 8.80 16.54
CA ARG A 76 -45.09 8.70 15.08
C ARG A 76 -44.00 9.65 14.55
N ALA A 77 -43.82 10.82 15.17
CA ALA A 77 -42.77 11.78 14.84
C ALA A 77 -41.34 11.28 15.17
N LEU A 78 -41.17 10.45 16.20
CA LEU A 78 -39.90 9.79 16.52
C LEU A 78 -39.54 8.79 15.42
N ILE A 79 -40.48 7.91 15.06
CA ILE A 79 -40.28 6.86 14.04
C ILE A 79 -39.98 7.50 12.67
N LEU A 80 -40.81 8.45 12.23
CA LEU A 80 -40.62 9.13 10.95
C LEU A 80 -39.33 9.97 10.93
N GLY A 81 -38.96 10.59 12.06
CA GLY A 81 -37.69 11.30 12.22
C GLY A 81 -36.47 10.38 12.15
N ALA A 82 -36.53 9.18 12.73
CA ALA A 82 -35.48 8.17 12.65
C ALA A 82 -35.35 7.61 11.22
N LEU A 83 -36.45 7.16 10.61
CA LEU A 83 -36.44 6.59 9.25
C LEU A 83 -35.96 7.59 8.19
N THR A 84 -36.42 8.85 8.26
CA THR A 84 -35.95 9.88 7.30
C THR A 84 -34.50 10.31 7.55
N THR A 85 -33.95 10.16 8.77
CA THR A 85 -32.52 10.41 9.02
C THR A 85 -31.66 9.22 8.59
N ALA A 86 -32.14 7.99 8.77
CA ALA A 86 -31.51 6.78 8.24
C ALA A 86 -31.43 6.79 6.71
N GLY A 87 -32.54 7.09 6.01
CA GLY A 87 -32.58 7.11 4.55
C GLY A 87 -31.65 8.16 3.92
N VAL A 88 -31.52 9.34 4.53
CA VAL A 88 -30.58 10.38 4.06
C VAL A 88 -29.12 9.97 4.33
N ALA A 89 -28.83 9.35 5.49
CA ALA A 89 -27.49 8.85 5.79
C ALA A 89 -27.08 7.72 4.83
N LEU A 90 -27.97 6.75 4.60
CA LEU A 90 -27.77 5.65 3.65
C LEU A 90 -27.54 6.17 2.22
N ALA A 91 -28.41 7.05 1.71
CA ALA A 91 -28.28 7.62 0.38
C ALA A 91 -26.97 8.41 0.21
N ALA A 92 -26.59 9.23 1.20
CA ALA A 92 -25.30 9.93 1.19
C ALA A 92 -24.11 8.96 1.21
N THR A 93 -24.22 7.86 1.95
CA THR A 93 -23.18 6.82 2.04
C THR A 93 -22.99 6.11 0.71
N VAL A 94 -24.08 5.67 0.06
CA VAL A 94 -24.02 5.01 -1.26
C VAL A 94 -23.50 5.94 -2.35
N VAL A 95 -23.89 7.23 -2.34
CA VAL A 95 -23.32 8.23 -3.26
C VAL A 95 -21.82 8.45 -3.02
N MET A 96 -21.36 8.50 -1.77
CA MET A 96 -19.92 8.59 -1.50
C MET A 96 -19.16 7.29 -1.82
N GLY A 97 -19.80 6.12 -1.66
CA GLY A 97 -19.26 4.83 -2.09
C GLY A 97 -19.07 4.76 -3.60
N LEU A 98 -20.03 5.26 -4.38
CA LEU A 98 -19.93 5.39 -5.84
C LEU A 98 -18.79 6.33 -6.25
N ILE A 99 -18.69 7.50 -5.60
CA ILE A 99 -17.62 8.47 -5.87
C ILE A 99 -16.23 7.87 -5.54
N LEU A 100 -16.13 7.09 -4.46
CA LEU A 100 -14.90 6.41 -4.06
C LEU A 100 -14.54 5.25 -4.99
N ALA A 101 -15.51 4.44 -5.42
CA ALA A 101 -15.32 3.38 -6.40
C ALA A 101 -14.81 3.93 -7.75
N LEU A 102 -15.44 4.99 -8.26
CA LEU A 102 -15.03 5.65 -9.51
C LEU A 102 -13.63 6.29 -9.40
N ALA A 103 -13.27 6.83 -8.23
CA ALA A 103 -11.93 7.37 -7.98
C ALA A 103 -10.85 6.30 -7.81
N ALA A 104 -11.21 5.10 -7.34
CA ALA A 104 -10.30 3.98 -7.14
C ALA A 104 -10.12 3.10 -8.39
N ALA A 105 -11.05 3.14 -9.34
CA ALA A 105 -11.07 2.21 -10.48
C ALA A 105 -9.78 2.20 -11.31
N ALA A 106 -9.24 3.36 -11.67
CA ALA A 106 -8.01 3.46 -12.46
C ALA A 106 -6.75 2.98 -11.69
N PRO A 107 -6.41 3.51 -10.49
CA PRO A 107 -5.24 3.02 -9.76
C PRO A 107 -5.36 1.55 -9.30
N LEU A 108 -6.59 1.05 -9.08
CA LEU A 108 -6.79 -0.38 -8.78
C LEU A 108 -6.53 -1.27 -9.99
N ALA A 109 -6.90 -0.84 -11.20
CA ALA A 109 -6.57 -1.57 -12.43
C ALA A 109 -5.05 -1.61 -12.65
N GLN A 110 -4.38 -0.46 -12.55
CA GLN A 110 -2.91 -0.34 -12.66
C GLN A 110 -2.19 -1.28 -11.67
N ALA A 111 -2.64 -1.31 -10.41
CA ALA A 111 -2.05 -2.19 -9.38
C ALA A 111 -2.36 -3.69 -9.56
N MET A 112 -3.39 -4.06 -10.34
CA MET A 112 -3.63 -5.47 -10.71
C MET A 112 -2.87 -5.88 -11.96
N GLU A 113 -2.61 -4.94 -12.87
CA GLU A 113 -1.81 -5.17 -14.07
C GLU A 113 -0.35 -5.50 -13.69
N SER A 114 0.24 -4.72 -12.78
CA SER A 114 1.59 -4.99 -12.25
C SER A 114 1.72 -6.34 -11.52
N LEU A 115 0.72 -6.71 -10.70
CA LEU A 115 0.67 -8.01 -10.02
C LEU A 115 0.46 -9.17 -11.00
N GLY A 116 -0.26 -8.94 -12.10
CA GLY A 116 -0.45 -9.92 -13.17
C GLY A 116 0.86 -10.24 -13.89
N SER A 117 1.66 -9.21 -14.22
CA SER A 117 2.99 -9.39 -14.82
C SER A 117 4.00 -10.05 -13.88
N GLU A 118 4.00 -9.70 -12.58
CA GLU A 118 4.99 -10.19 -11.61
C GLU A 118 4.81 -11.68 -11.26
N TYR A 119 3.55 -12.15 -11.18
CA TYR A 119 3.22 -13.52 -10.73
C TYR A 119 2.68 -14.44 -11.83
N GLY A 120 2.68 -14.01 -13.10
CA GLY A 120 2.06 -14.74 -14.20
C GLY A 120 0.56 -14.99 -14.02
N ALA A 121 -0.09 -14.23 -13.13
CA ALA A 121 -1.46 -14.43 -12.71
C ALA A 121 -2.40 -13.75 -13.70
N GLY A 122 -3.11 -14.55 -14.51
CA GLY A 122 -4.14 -14.05 -15.42
C GLY A 122 -5.13 -13.12 -14.71
N SER A 123 -5.45 -11.98 -15.33
CA SER A 123 -6.15 -10.86 -14.70
C SER A 123 -7.58 -11.21 -14.27
N GLY A 124 -7.72 -11.65 -13.02
CA GLY A 124 -8.97 -12.18 -12.41
C GLY A 124 -10.10 -11.17 -12.16
N LEU A 125 -10.19 -10.10 -12.95
CA LEU A 125 -11.38 -9.24 -13.05
C LEU A 125 -11.95 -9.33 -14.46
N PRO A 126 -13.29 -9.37 -14.63
CA PRO A 126 -13.92 -9.48 -15.95
C PRO A 126 -13.69 -8.22 -16.78
N SER A 127 -12.71 -8.30 -17.69
CA SER A 127 -12.39 -7.27 -18.69
C SER A 127 -13.45 -7.20 -19.80
N GLU A 128 -14.14 -8.31 -20.08
CA GLU A 128 -15.30 -8.35 -20.97
C GLU A 128 -16.63 -8.39 -20.20
N GLY A 129 -17.53 -7.47 -20.51
CA GLY A 129 -18.95 -7.58 -20.12
C GLY A 129 -19.29 -7.39 -18.64
N ALA A 130 -18.67 -6.42 -17.96
CA ALA A 130 -18.94 -6.11 -16.54
C ALA A 130 -20.44 -6.01 -16.20
N ASP A 131 -20.96 -7.00 -15.44
CA ASP A 131 -22.35 -7.03 -14.99
C ASP A 131 -22.66 -5.81 -14.10
N VAL A 132 -23.83 -5.21 -14.35
CA VAL A 132 -24.42 -4.15 -13.52
C VAL A 132 -24.56 -4.60 -12.07
N GLY A 133 -24.79 -5.90 -11.82
CA GLY A 133 -24.74 -6.51 -10.50
C GLY A 133 -23.37 -6.36 -9.82
N ALA A 134 -22.29 -6.75 -10.49
CA ALA A 134 -20.93 -6.65 -9.96
C ALA A 134 -20.49 -5.20 -9.71
N LEU A 135 -20.77 -4.29 -10.66
CA LEU A 135 -20.50 -2.86 -10.51
C LEU A 135 -21.22 -2.26 -9.30
N LEU A 136 -22.50 -2.60 -9.10
CA LEU A 136 -23.28 -2.12 -7.96
C LEU A 136 -22.79 -2.76 -6.64
N GLY A 137 -22.33 -4.00 -6.68
CA GLY A 137 -21.66 -4.68 -5.57
C GLY A 137 -20.40 -3.95 -5.11
N ILE A 138 -19.51 -3.57 -6.03
CA ILE A 138 -18.30 -2.78 -5.73
C ILE A 138 -18.67 -1.43 -5.09
N VAL A 139 -19.68 -0.73 -5.64
CA VAL A 139 -20.21 0.53 -5.07
C VAL A 139 -20.71 0.33 -3.63
N LEU A 140 -21.36 -0.80 -3.34
CA LEU A 140 -21.81 -1.15 -1.98
C LEU A 140 -20.64 -1.49 -1.05
N VAL A 141 -19.59 -2.17 -1.53
CA VAL A 141 -18.37 -2.44 -0.75
C VAL A 141 -17.71 -1.13 -0.31
N PHE A 142 -17.50 -0.18 -1.22
CA PHE A 142 -16.97 1.14 -0.89
C PHE A 142 -17.93 1.97 -0.03
N ALA A 143 -19.25 1.82 -0.19
CA ALA A 143 -20.23 2.44 0.71
C ALA A 143 -20.09 1.90 2.16
N GLY A 144 -19.85 0.61 2.34
CA GLY A 144 -19.58 0.03 3.66
C GLY A 144 -18.28 0.57 4.28
N MET A 145 -17.21 0.71 3.48
CA MET A 145 -15.95 1.35 3.89
C MET A 145 -16.17 2.78 4.42
N VAL A 146 -17.04 3.57 3.77
CA VAL A 146 -17.43 4.93 4.21
C VAL A 146 -18.17 4.97 5.57
N LEU A 147 -18.67 3.83 6.08
CA LEU A 147 -19.20 3.70 7.44
C LEU A 147 -18.34 2.81 8.37
N GLY A 148 -17.09 2.54 8.00
CA GLY A 148 -16.13 1.79 8.82
C GLY A 148 -16.24 0.26 8.73
N GLY A 149 -16.86 -0.25 7.67
CA GLY A 149 -16.68 -1.65 7.25
C GLY A 149 -15.22 -1.96 6.91
N GLU A 150 -14.81 -3.19 7.18
CA GLU A 150 -13.52 -3.76 6.78
C GLU A 150 -13.70 -4.43 5.43
N VAL A 151 -12.92 -4.04 4.43
CA VAL A 151 -12.96 -4.64 3.10
C VAL A 151 -12.14 -5.92 3.18
N SER A 152 -12.81 -7.07 3.23
CA SER A 152 -12.15 -8.37 3.16
C SER A 152 -12.26 -8.94 1.75
N VAL A 153 -11.13 -9.43 1.26
CA VAL A 153 -10.96 -10.17 0.02
C VAL A 153 -10.68 -11.62 0.38
N ALA A 154 -11.40 -12.55 -0.25
CA ALA A 154 -11.12 -13.98 -0.16
C ALA A 154 -10.96 -14.54 -1.58
N ALA A 155 -9.89 -15.28 -1.80
CA ALA A 155 -9.63 -16.02 -3.03
C ALA A 155 -9.43 -17.50 -2.69
N SER A 156 -10.03 -18.37 -3.47
CA SER A 156 -9.80 -19.82 -3.42
C SER A 156 -9.57 -20.35 -4.83
N GLY A 157 -8.68 -21.31 -4.98
CA GLY A 157 -8.44 -22.02 -6.24
C GLY A 157 -8.11 -23.50 -5.99
N SER A 158 -8.22 -24.33 -7.02
CA SER A 158 -7.87 -25.76 -6.96
C SER A 158 -7.00 -26.19 -8.14
N SER A 159 -5.96 -26.96 -7.84
CA SER A 159 -5.06 -27.56 -8.83
C SER A 159 -4.93 -29.07 -8.54
N GLY A 160 -5.73 -29.86 -9.26
CA GLY A 160 -5.84 -31.30 -9.04
C GLY A 160 -6.39 -31.62 -7.65
N PHE A 161 -5.57 -32.23 -6.80
CA PHE A 161 -5.93 -32.60 -5.42
C PHE A 161 -5.66 -31.50 -4.38
N PHE A 162 -5.06 -30.37 -4.78
CA PHE A 162 -4.68 -29.29 -3.87
C PHE A 162 -5.67 -28.14 -3.95
N SER A 163 -6.05 -27.59 -2.78
CA SER A 163 -6.84 -26.37 -2.65
C SER A 163 -5.98 -25.25 -2.08
N ILE A 164 -5.86 -24.14 -2.81
CA ILE A 164 -5.22 -22.91 -2.36
C ILE A 164 -6.32 -21.99 -1.84
N ALA A 165 -6.13 -21.40 -0.66
CA ALA A 165 -7.00 -20.35 -0.15
C ALA A 165 -6.14 -19.22 0.43
N GLY A 166 -6.46 -17.98 0.07
CA GLY A 166 -5.82 -16.76 0.55
C GLY A 166 -6.88 -15.78 1.04
N SER A 167 -6.59 -15.12 2.16
CA SER A 167 -7.45 -14.06 2.70
C SER A 167 -6.64 -12.78 2.91
N GLY A 168 -7.32 -11.64 2.75
CA GLY A 168 -6.75 -10.32 3.00
C GLY A 168 -7.83 -9.37 3.52
N ALA A 169 -7.46 -8.46 4.42
CA ALA A 169 -8.39 -7.53 5.04
C ALA A 169 -7.79 -6.13 5.14
N LEU A 170 -8.48 -5.15 4.52
CA LEU A 170 -8.12 -3.74 4.57
C LEU A 170 -9.16 -2.97 5.41
N TRP A 171 -8.69 -2.31 6.48
CA TRP A 171 -9.50 -1.38 7.25
C TRP A 171 -8.95 0.04 7.15
N LEU A 172 -9.66 0.88 6.41
CA LEU A 172 -9.35 2.30 6.22
C LEU A 172 -10.65 3.10 6.23
N LEU A 173 -10.78 4.05 7.15
CA LEU A 173 -11.95 4.93 7.27
C LEU A 173 -11.72 6.22 6.47
N PRO A 174 -12.34 6.43 5.29
CA PRO A 174 -12.05 7.57 4.42
C PRO A 174 -12.66 8.87 4.97
N LEU A 175 -11.84 9.70 5.62
CA LEU A 175 -12.30 10.75 6.53
C LEU A 175 -13.06 11.89 5.83
N LEU A 176 -12.78 12.20 4.55
CA LEU A 176 -13.53 13.23 3.82
C LEU A 176 -14.93 12.74 3.40
N PRO A 177 -15.10 11.58 2.74
CA PRO A 177 -16.40 10.93 2.58
C PRO A 177 -17.21 10.82 3.89
N VAL A 178 -16.59 10.36 4.97
CA VAL A 178 -17.22 10.28 6.30
C VAL A 178 -17.69 11.68 6.75
N ALA A 179 -16.83 12.69 6.70
CA ALA A 179 -17.18 14.05 7.10
C ALA A 179 -18.36 14.63 6.29
N ILE A 180 -18.45 14.30 4.99
CA ILE A 180 -19.58 14.71 4.11
C ILE A 180 -20.88 14.01 4.55
N VAL A 181 -20.86 12.68 4.72
CA VAL A 181 -22.03 11.90 5.19
C VAL A 181 -22.52 12.40 6.56
N LEU A 182 -21.60 12.66 7.49
CA LEU A 182 -21.94 13.18 8.82
C LEU A 182 -22.47 14.62 8.76
N ALA A 183 -21.92 15.48 7.90
CA ALA A 183 -22.42 16.84 7.71
C ALA A 183 -23.85 16.86 7.14
N LEU A 184 -24.14 16.02 6.14
CA LEU A 184 -25.48 15.84 5.57
C LEU A 184 -26.47 15.27 6.60
N THR A 185 -26.06 14.25 7.35
CA THR A 185 -26.84 13.62 8.43
C THR A 185 -27.18 14.62 9.54
N ALA A 186 -26.21 15.45 9.96
CA ALA A 186 -26.40 16.48 10.96
C ALA A 186 -27.27 17.64 10.45
N TRP A 187 -27.09 18.08 9.19
CA TRP A 187 -27.92 19.10 8.56
C TRP A 187 -29.38 18.66 8.44
N TRP A 188 -29.63 17.42 8.00
CA TRP A 188 -30.98 16.88 7.90
C TRP A 188 -31.61 16.66 9.27
N SER A 189 -30.84 16.17 10.25
CA SER A 189 -31.30 16.04 11.65
C SER A 189 -31.62 17.38 12.31
N TRP A 190 -30.90 18.45 11.96
CA TRP A 190 -31.21 19.82 12.36
C TRP A 190 -32.51 20.31 11.69
N ARG A 191 -32.70 20.01 10.40
CA ARG A 191 -33.88 20.39 9.62
C ARG A 191 -35.14 19.64 10.07
N SER A 192 -35.03 18.38 10.49
CA SER A 192 -36.16 17.58 10.98
C SER A 192 -36.58 17.97 12.39
N GLU A 193 -35.65 18.17 13.33
CA GLU A 193 -35.96 18.65 14.69
C GLU A 193 -36.62 20.04 14.69
N ARG A 194 -36.29 20.92 13.74
CA ARG A 194 -37.00 22.21 13.56
C ARG A 194 -38.43 22.08 13.06
N ARG A 195 -38.77 21.00 12.36
CA ARG A 195 -40.11 20.74 11.80
C ARG A 195 -41.00 19.95 12.78
N ALA A 196 -40.40 19.02 13.52
CA ALA A 196 -41.06 18.17 14.49
C ALA A 196 -40.15 18.04 15.74
N PRO A 197 -40.12 19.09 16.60
CA PRO A 197 -39.25 19.10 17.78
C PRO A 197 -39.66 18.01 18.76
N GLN A 198 -38.67 17.27 19.26
CA GLN A 198 -38.91 16.17 20.19
C GLN A 198 -38.88 16.70 21.64
N ALA A 199 -39.82 16.25 22.48
CA ALA A 199 -39.92 16.77 23.84
C ALA A 199 -38.71 16.40 24.73
N SER A 200 -38.52 15.11 25.03
CA SER A 200 -37.50 14.65 26.00
C SER A 200 -36.16 14.26 25.35
N VAL A 201 -35.08 14.30 26.14
CA VAL A 201 -33.72 13.95 25.71
C VAL A 201 -33.62 12.51 25.21
N TRP A 202 -34.29 11.58 25.89
CA TRP A 202 -34.32 10.16 25.54
C TRP A 202 -34.92 9.90 24.16
N HIS A 203 -35.96 10.62 23.76
CA HIS A 203 -36.56 10.48 22.42
C HIS A 203 -35.54 10.77 21.31
N ARG A 204 -34.67 11.77 21.51
CA ARG A 204 -33.60 12.15 20.56
C ARG A 204 -32.57 11.05 20.44
N LEU A 205 -32.12 10.55 21.59
CA LEU A 205 -31.08 9.53 21.67
C LEU A 205 -31.55 8.25 20.98
N ILE A 206 -32.76 7.78 21.34
CA ILE A 206 -33.41 6.63 20.72
C ILE A 206 -33.55 6.83 19.20
N ALA A 207 -34.07 7.96 18.73
CA ALA A 207 -34.22 8.22 17.29
C ALA A 207 -32.90 8.54 16.55
N SER A 208 -31.77 8.72 17.24
CA SER A 208 -30.45 8.89 16.61
C SER A 208 -29.74 7.55 16.53
N VAL A 209 -29.77 6.76 17.60
CA VAL A 209 -29.29 5.36 17.60
C VAL A 209 -30.09 4.52 16.61
N ALA A 210 -31.42 4.61 16.62
CA ALA A 210 -32.27 3.91 15.64
C ALA A 210 -32.03 4.37 14.20
N ALA A 211 -31.67 5.64 13.97
CA ALA A 211 -31.32 6.11 12.62
C ALA A 211 -30.01 5.51 12.12
N GLY A 212 -28.98 5.46 12.98
CA GLY A 212 -27.70 4.81 12.66
C GLY A 212 -27.84 3.30 12.48
N LEU A 213 -28.58 2.63 13.37
CA LEU A 213 -28.80 1.19 13.32
C LEU A 213 -29.59 0.77 12.08
N VAL A 214 -30.66 1.49 11.71
CA VAL A 214 -31.41 1.21 10.48
C VAL A 214 -30.55 1.45 9.24
N ALA A 215 -29.81 2.55 9.17
CA ALA A 215 -28.94 2.82 8.00
C ALA A 215 -27.84 1.75 7.85
N SER A 216 -27.17 1.39 8.95
CA SER A 216 -26.03 0.46 8.93
C SER A 216 -26.47 -0.99 8.69
N LEU A 217 -27.59 -1.43 9.27
CA LEU A 217 -28.12 -2.77 9.00
C LEU A 217 -28.70 -2.91 7.59
N VAL A 218 -29.35 -1.87 7.03
CA VAL A 218 -29.80 -1.90 5.64
C VAL A 218 -28.61 -1.93 4.68
N LEU A 219 -27.55 -1.15 4.94
CA LEU A 219 -26.35 -1.19 4.10
C LEU A 219 -25.63 -2.55 4.21
N LEU A 220 -25.49 -3.10 5.41
CA LEU A 220 -24.92 -4.43 5.63
C LEU A 220 -25.72 -5.50 4.88
N LEU A 221 -27.06 -5.46 4.94
CA LEU A 221 -27.93 -6.38 4.19
C LEU A 221 -27.74 -6.25 2.67
N LEU A 222 -27.66 -5.02 2.15
CA LEU A 222 -27.40 -4.78 0.73
C LEU A 222 -26.03 -5.35 0.30
N ILE A 223 -24.98 -5.14 1.10
CA ILE A 223 -23.64 -5.70 0.82
C ILE A 223 -23.68 -7.24 0.89
N VAL A 224 -24.30 -7.85 1.90
CA VAL A 224 -24.38 -9.33 1.99
C VAL A 224 -25.08 -9.96 0.78
N LEU A 225 -26.09 -9.29 0.23
CA LEU A 225 -26.90 -9.78 -0.89
C LEU A 225 -26.31 -9.46 -2.29
N LEU A 226 -25.52 -8.40 -2.44
CA LEU A 226 -25.03 -7.92 -3.74
C LEU A 226 -23.49 -7.76 -3.81
N ALA A 227 -22.73 -8.13 -2.78
CA ALA A 227 -21.26 -8.18 -2.85
C ALA A 227 -20.81 -9.07 -4.02
N PRO A 228 -19.80 -8.64 -4.82
CA PRO A 228 -19.31 -9.43 -5.94
C PRO A 228 -18.71 -10.75 -5.43
N ARG A 229 -19.17 -11.84 -6.05
CA ARG A 229 -18.64 -13.19 -5.88
C ARG A 229 -18.61 -13.88 -7.24
N THR A 230 -17.48 -14.50 -7.57
CA THR A 230 -17.38 -15.49 -8.63
C THR A 230 -17.19 -16.87 -8.00
N GLU A 231 -17.87 -17.87 -8.56
CA GLU A 231 -17.74 -19.28 -8.21
C GLU A 231 -17.59 -20.04 -9.54
N GLU A 232 -16.36 -20.43 -9.86
CA GLU A 232 -15.97 -21.18 -11.06
C GLU A 232 -15.49 -22.59 -10.65
N GLU A 233 -15.40 -23.52 -11.60
CA GLU A 233 -15.08 -24.93 -11.30
C GLU A 233 -13.65 -25.14 -10.73
N THR A 234 -12.75 -24.18 -10.98
CA THR A 234 -11.34 -24.17 -10.54
C THR A 234 -11.04 -23.17 -9.43
N GLY A 235 -12.02 -22.36 -9.00
CA GLY A 235 -11.77 -21.31 -7.99
C GLY A 235 -12.92 -20.33 -7.79
N GLY A 236 -12.73 -19.37 -6.90
CA GLY A 236 -13.73 -18.36 -6.58
C GLY A 236 -13.14 -17.16 -5.85
N PHE A 237 -13.68 -15.99 -6.13
CA PHE A 237 -13.22 -14.71 -5.60
C PHE A 237 -14.37 -13.93 -5.01
N ALA A 238 -14.22 -13.41 -3.79
CA ALA A 238 -15.26 -12.68 -3.08
C ALA A 238 -14.70 -11.43 -2.40
N VAL A 239 -15.33 -10.28 -2.64
CA VAL A 239 -14.99 -9.01 -1.97
C VAL A 239 -16.21 -8.47 -1.23
N THR A 240 -16.06 -8.20 0.06
CA THR A 240 -17.16 -7.70 0.90
C THR A 240 -16.68 -6.67 1.91
N SER A 241 -17.55 -5.78 2.35
CA SER A 241 -17.35 -4.95 3.55
C SER A 241 -18.42 -5.13 4.63
N ALA A 242 -19.21 -6.21 4.52
CA ALA A 242 -20.21 -6.59 5.51
C ALA A 242 -19.55 -7.27 6.71
N GLY A 243 -19.60 -6.62 7.87
CA GLY A 243 -19.10 -7.18 9.13
C GLY A 243 -19.57 -6.40 10.35
N PHE A 244 -19.20 -6.88 11.55
CA PHE A 244 -19.58 -6.24 12.82
C PHE A 244 -19.11 -4.78 12.90
N ARG A 245 -17.93 -4.45 12.36
CA ARG A 245 -17.40 -3.07 12.36
C ARG A 245 -18.33 -2.09 11.63
N LEU A 246 -18.84 -2.46 10.45
CA LEU A 246 -19.82 -1.66 9.70
C LEU A 246 -21.06 -1.36 10.54
N ALA A 247 -21.64 -2.39 11.17
CA ALA A 247 -22.83 -2.23 12.00
C ALA A 247 -22.58 -1.35 13.24
N ALA A 248 -21.45 -1.52 13.93
CA ALA A 248 -21.11 -0.80 15.15
C ALA A 248 -20.66 0.65 14.88
N VAL A 249 -19.67 0.83 14.00
CA VAL A 249 -19.06 2.13 13.67
C VAL A 249 -20.06 3.00 12.92
N GLY A 250 -20.73 2.48 11.88
CA GLY A 250 -21.77 3.18 11.14
C GLY A 250 -22.91 3.68 12.04
N THR A 251 -23.36 2.84 12.98
CA THR A 251 -24.39 3.22 13.96
C THR A 251 -23.91 4.35 14.86
N LEU A 252 -22.69 4.25 15.40
CA LEU A 252 -22.11 5.26 16.30
C LEU A 252 -21.93 6.60 15.58
N LEU A 253 -21.35 6.60 14.38
CA LEU A 253 -21.09 7.79 13.57
C LEU A 253 -22.40 8.51 13.20
N ILE A 254 -23.36 7.80 12.59
CA ILE A 254 -24.65 8.37 12.18
C ILE A 254 -25.45 8.85 13.39
N ALA A 255 -25.44 8.11 14.51
CA ALA A 255 -26.11 8.53 15.73
C ALA A 255 -25.49 9.80 16.33
N ALA A 256 -24.15 9.90 16.36
CA ALA A 256 -23.45 11.08 16.86
C ALA A 256 -23.73 12.33 16.01
N ALA A 257 -23.66 12.22 14.68
CA ALA A 257 -23.98 13.31 13.77
C ALA A 257 -25.47 13.73 13.86
N SER A 258 -26.37 12.75 13.97
CA SER A 258 -27.79 13.01 14.15
C SER A 258 -28.07 13.76 15.46
N LEU A 259 -27.49 13.30 16.58
CA LEU A 259 -27.64 13.92 17.89
C LEU A 259 -27.08 15.35 17.90
N ALA A 260 -25.91 15.57 17.27
CA ALA A 260 -25.32 16.89 17.11
C ALA A 260 -26.25 17.83 16.31
N GLY A 261 -26.82 17.37 15.19
CA GLY A 261 -27.80 18.14 14.41
C GLY A 261 -29.03 18.55 15.24
N ARG A 262 -29.61 17.61 15.99
CA ARG A 262 -30.78 17.85 16.85
C ARG A 262 -30.47 18.78 18.03
N GLU A 263 -29.25 18.77 18.56
CA GLU A 263 -28.84 19.68 19.63
C GLU A 263 -28.49 21.08 19.12
N ILE A 264 -27.90 21.19 17.92
CA ILE A 264 -27.76 22.48 17.22
C ILE A 264 -29.15 23.10 16.98
N ALA A 265 -30.14 22.32 16.56
CA ALA A 265 -31.50 22.84 16.33
C ALA A 265 -32.08 23.50 17.58
N ARG A 266 -31.97 22.84 18.73
CA ARG A 266 -32.42 23.35 20.05
C ARG A 266 -31.69 24.62 20.47
N ARG A 267 -30.40 24.73 20.17
CA ARG A 267 -29.57 25.92 20.46
C ARG A 267 -29.65 27.00 19.37
N THR A 268 -30.65 26.96 18.49
CA THR A 268 -30.92 28.03 17.51
C THR A 268 -32.35 28.57 17.70
N ALA A 269 -32.49 29.90 17.77
CA ALA A 269 -33.79 30.56 17.90
C ALA A 269 -34.59 30.54 16.56
N PRO A 270 -35.90 30.85 16.59
CA PRO A 270 -36.64 31.19 15.38
C PRO A 270 -35.95 32.32 14.60
N GLY A 271 -35.93 32.25 13.27
CA GLY A 271 -35.23 33.20 12.39
C GLY A 271 -33.70 33.04 12.31
N GLU A 272 -33.04 32.53 13.35
CA GLU A 272 -31.58 32.29 13.31
C GLU A 272 -31.21 31.11 12.36
N GLY A 273 -30.08 31.25 11.65
CA GLY A 273 -29.53 30.22 10.76
C GLY A 273 -28.57 29.23 11.43
N LEU A 274 -28.32 28.09 10.76
CA LEU A 274 -27.47 26.98 11.24
C LEU A 274 -26.11 27.42 11.81
N ARG A 275 -25.44 28.39 11.18
CA ARG A 275 -24.14 28.93 11.61
C ARG A 275 -24.17 29.51 13.04
N ILE A 276 -25.27 30.16 13.43
CA ILE A 276 -25.43 30.76 14.77
C ILE A 276 -25.66 29.66 15.80
N GLY A 277 -26.56 28.72 15.50
CA GLY A 277 -26.80 27.53 16.32
C GLY A 277 -25.52 26.74 16.57
N PHE A 278 -24.73 26.47 15.53
CA PHE A 278 -23.44 25.78 15.63
C PHE A 278 -22.44 26.54 16.51
N ARG A 279 -22.32 27.87 16.35
CA ARG A 279 -21.46 28.72 17.22
C ARG A 279 -21.93 28.67 18.68
N ARG A 280 -23.24 28.60 18.94
CA ARG A 280 -23.81 28.45 20.30
C ARG A 280 -23.58 27.05 20.87
N SER A 281 -23.74 25.99 20.07
CA SER A 281 -23.41 24.61 20.45
C SER A 281 -21.93 24.44 20.81
N ARG A 282 -21.01 24.82 19.91
CA ARG A 282 -19.55 24.71 20.12
C ARG A 282 -19.06 25.52 21.34
N ARG A 283 -19.73 26.64 21.67
CA ARG A 283 -19.40 27.46 22.84
C ARG A 283 -19.68 26.75 24.18
N ALA A 284 -20.71 25.90 24.22
CA ALA A 284 -21.12 25.12 25.39
C ALA A 284 -20.72 23.63 25.32
N LEU A 285 -19.64 23.33 24.57
CA LEU A 285 -18.81 22.15 24.81
C LEU A 285 -17.82 22.45 25.96
N PRO A 286 -17.35 21.42 26.70
CA PRO A 286 -16.24 21.57 27.64
C PRO A 286 -15.01 22.23 26.99
N SER A 287 -14.27 23.00 27.78
CA SER A 287 -13.11 23.79 27.30
C SER A 287 -12.10 22.94 26.52
N PHE A 288 -11.74 21.76 27.05
CA PHE A 288 -10.76 20.86 26.44
C PHE A 288 -11.23 20.31 25.08
N ILE A 289 -12.49 19.87 24.95
CA ILE A 289 -13.04 19.39 23.67
C ILE A 289 -13.05 20.52 22.63
N ARG A 290 -13.43 21.73 23.05
CA ARG A 290 -13.47 22.91 22.17
C ARG A 290 -12.09 23.34 21.68
N GLU A 291 -11.06 23.13 22.49
CA GLU A 291 -9.64 23.41 22.20
C GLU A 291 -9.03 22.30 21.32
N LEU A 292 -9.30 21.01 21.60
CA LEU A 292 -8.93 19.89 20.73
C LEU A 292 -9.51 20.03 19.31
N LEU A 293 -10.82 20.31 19.21
CA LEU A 293 -11.51 20.61 17.95
C LEU A 293 -11.05 21.93 17.30
N ALA A 294 -10.35 22.81 18.02
CA ALA A 294 -9.70 23.97 17.42
C ALA A 294 -8.33 23.60 16.87
N LEU A 295 -7.54 22.84 17.61
CA LEU A 295 -6.22 22.38 17.20
C LEU A 295 -6.30 21.55 15.91
N ALA A 296 -7.15 20.52 15.90
CA ALA A 296 -7.38 19.69 14.71
C ALA A 296 -7.82 20.54 13.50
N ALA A 297 -8.84 21.40 13.68
CA ALA A 297 -9.33 22.25 12.59
C ALA A 297 -8.30 23.28 12.09
N ILE A 298 -7.37 23.74 12.93
CA ILE A 298 -6.28 24.64 12.54
C ILE A 298 -5.23 23.89 11.74
N PHE A 299 -4.77 22.72 12.20
CA PHE A 299 -3.80 21.91 11.48
C PHE A 299 -4.37 21.42 10.15
N THR A 300 -5.59 20.86 10.12
CA THR A 300 -6.26 20.46 8.86
C THR A 300 -6.41 21.62 7.88
N ALA A 301 -6.77 22.83 8.35
CA ALA A 301 -6.93 23.98 7.45
C ALA A 301 -5.62 24.49 6.83
N VAL A 302 -4.46 24.21 7.45
CA VAL A 302 -3.15 24.56 6.90
C VAL A 302 -2.58 23.43 6.05
N PHE A 303 -2.70 22.17 6.50
CA PHE A 303 -2.08 21.03 5.83
C PHE A 303 -2.89 20.45 4.67
N ALA A 304 -4.23 20.56 4.65
CA ALA A 304 -5.05 20.07 3.54
C ALA A 304 -4.68 20.67 2.16
N PRO A 305 -4.49 21.99 1.98
CA PRO A 305 -4.06 22.52 0.69
C PRO A 305 -2.63 22.08 0.33
N LEU A 306 -1.74 21.90 1.32
CA LEU A 306 -0.36 21.42 1.07
C LEU A 306 -0.35 19.96 0.61
N VAL A 307 -1.15 19.10 1.24
CA VAL A 307 -1.31 17.69 0.86
C VAL A 307 -1.96 17.53 -0.50
N ILE A 308 -2.99 18.32 -0.82
CA ILE A 308 -3.65 18.25 -2.13
C ILE A 308 -2.69 18.74 -3.24
N VAL A 309 -2.04 19.90 -3.06
CA VAL A 309 -1.13 20.42 -4.10
C VAL A 309 0.14 19.57 -4.23
N GLY A 310 0.78 19.21 -3.11
CA GLY A 310 1.99 18.39 -3.10
C GLY A 310 1.74 16.97 -3.61
N GLY A 311 0.65 16.33 -3.16
CA GLY A 311 0.27 14.98 -3.60
C GLY A 311 -0.10 14.92 -5.08
N THR A 312 -0.82 15.92 -5.62
CA THR A 312 -1.08 15.98 -7.07
C THR A 312 0.21 16.22 -7.86
N VAL A 313 1.18 16.98 -7.34
CA VAL A 313 2.49 17.15 -7.99
C VAL A 313 3.34 15.87 -7.94
N ALA A 314 3.25 15.06 -6.88
CA ALA A 314 3.89 13.75 -6.81
C ALA A 314 3.27 12.77 -7.83
N LEU A 315 1.93 12.61 -7.79
CA LEU A 315 1.20 11.75 -8.74
C LEU A 315 1.39 12.13 -10.22
N ILE A 316 1.70 13.39 -10.54
CA ILE A 316 2.02 13.82 -11.90
C ILE A 316 3.47 13.48 -12.31
N ARG A 317 4.38 13.28 -11.37
CA ARG A 317 5.76 12.82 -11.64
C ARG A 317 5.85 11.31 -11.82
N GLU A 318 5.01 10.58 -11.10
CA GLU A 318 4.89 9.11 -11.10
C GLU A 318 3.93 8.61 -12.20
N ASP A 319 3.50 9.48 -13.12
CA ASP A 319 2.41 9.34 -14.13
C ASP A 319 1.06 8.80 -13.62
N ALA A 320 0.95 8.54 -12.32
CA ALA A 320 -0.26 8.18 -11.57
C ALA A 320 -1.29 9.32 -11.42
N ALA A 321 -1.33 10.26 -12.37
CA ALA A 321 -2.22 11.42 -12.34
C ALA A 321 -3.71 11.03 -12.28
N SER A 322 -4.05 9.84 -12.79
CA SER A 322 -5.34 9.14 -12.67
C SER A 322 -5.85 9.02 -11.22
N ALA A 323 -4.96 8.89 -10.24
CA ALA A 323 -5.27 8.75 -8.82
C ALA A 323 -5.60 10.08 -8.12
N SER A 324 -5.48 11.23 -8.79
CA SER A 324 -5.78 12.56 -8.22
C SER A 324 -7.18 12.69 -7.58
N PRO A 325 -8.27 12.07 -8.10
CA PRO A 325 -9.57 12.07 -7.42
C PRO A 325 -9.54 11.29 -6.10
N LEU A 326 -8.79 10.18 -6.04
CA LEU A 326 -8.64 9.37 -4.83
C LEU A 326 -7.82 10.13 -3.76
N LEU A 327 -6.75 10.83 -4.17
CA LEU A 327 -6.00 11.74 -3.30
C LEU A 327 -6.92 12.78 -2.64
N ILE A 328 -7.88 13.36 -3.37
CA ILE A 328 -8.83 14.32 -2.81
C ILE A 328 -9.73 13.65 -1.76
N LEU A 329 -10.23 12.44 -2.01
CA LEU A 329 -11.11 11.71 -1.07
C LEU A 329 -10.37 11.21 0.18
N LEU A 330 -9.09 10.85 0.04
CA LEU A 330 -8.22 10.41 1.16
C LEU A 330 -7.42 11.57 1.78
N SER A 331 -7.56 12.79 1.27
CA SER A 331 -6.77 13.96 1.71
C SER A 331 -6.78 14.20 3.21
N LEU A 332 -7.92 14.00 3.89
CA LEU A 332 -8.01 14.14 5.35
C LEU A 332 -7.29 13.04 6.14
N ASN A 333 -7.10 11.86 5.56
CA ASN A 333 -6.29 10.78 6.12
C ASN A 333 -4.80 11.14 5.96
N ILE A 334 -4.39 11.48 4.73
CA ILE A 334 -3.01 11.84 4.39
C ILE A 334 -2.56 13.08 5.19
N VAL A 335 -3.43 14.08 5.37
CA VAL A 335 -3.19 15.24 6.26
C VAL A 335 -2.81 14.84 7.67
N ALA A 336 -3.41 13.79 8.24
CA ALA A 336 -3.06 13.36 9.58
C ALA A 336 -1.71 12.65 9.64
N LEU A 337 -1.38 11.83 8.64
CA LEU A 337 -0.08 11.20 8.50
C LEU A 337 1.03 12.26 8.33
N VAL A 338 0.84 13.20 7.40
CA VAL A 338 1.79 14.30 7.14
C VAL A 338 1.92 15.24 8.34
N VAL A 339 0.85 15.51 9.10
CA VAL A 339 0.96 16.28 10.35
C VAL A 339 1.76 15.52 11.42
N VAL A 340 1.64 14.20 11.51
CA VAL A 340 2.42 13.39 12.45
C VAL A 340 3.90 13.34 12.05
N LEU A 341 4.21 13.12 10.76
CA LEU A 341 5.57 13.22 10.23
C LEU A 341 6.17 14.61 10.50
N ALA A 342 5.45 15.68 10.13
CA ALA A 342 5.85 17.08 10.36
C ALA A 342 5.98 17.46 11.85
N GLN A 343 5.57 16.59 12.77
CA GLN A 343 5.76 16.75 14.21
C GLN A 343 6.87 15.85 14.77
N PHE A 344 7.62 15.12 13.94
CA PHE A 344 8.64 14.11 14.30
C PHE A 344 8.07 12.78 14.85
N GLY A 345 6.82 12.47 14.55
CA GLY A 345 6.32 11.10 14.62
C GLY A 345 6.81 10.26 13.43
N GLY A 346 6.67 8.94 13.54
CA GLY A 346 6.84 8.01 12.43
C GLY A 346 5.50 7.44 11.97
N VAL A 347 5.41 7.14 10.68
CA VAL A 347 4.40 6.29 10.07
C VAL A 347 5.08 4.96 9.74
N GLN A 348 4.36 3.86 9.87
CA GLN A 348 4.87 2.54 9.48
C GLN A 348 3.93 1.96 8.42
N VAL A 349 4.50 1.35 7.39
CA VAL A 349 3.78 0.63 6.34
C VAL A 349 4.29 -0.81 6.35
N SER A 350 3.45 -1.70 6.85
CA SER A 350 3.72 -3.14 6.92
C SER A 350 2.88 -3.83 5.85
N ALA A 351 3.50 -4.44 4.84
CA ALA A 351 2.82 -5.23 3.83
C ALA A 351 3.56 -6.55 3.54
N GLY A 352 2.88 -7.68 3.63
CA GLY A 352 3.51 -8.99 3.41
C GLY A 352 2.54 -10.16 3.36
N THR A 353 3.11 -11.35 3.15
CA THR A 353 2.37 -12.62 3.11
C THR A 353 2.94 -13.57 4.16
N THR A 354 2.08 -14.31 4.87
CA THR A 354 2.53 -15.20 5.95
C THR A 354 3.32 -16.40 5.43
N GLY A 355 4.66 -16.28 5.45
CA GLY A 355 5.59 -17.31 4.97
C GLY A 355 6.74 -16.75 4.13
N PHE A 356 6.64 -15.51 3.66
CA PHE A 356 7.66 -14.81 2.87
C PHE A 356 8.12 -13.53 3.57
N SER A 357 9.11 -12.84 3.00
CA SER A 357 9.57 -11.53 3.48
C SER A 357 8.50 -10.46 3.24
N GLY A 358 7.96 -9.89 4.33
CA GLY A 358 7.15 -8.68 4.26
C GLY A 358 8.02 -7.42 4.25
N VAL A 359 7.50 -6.35 3.66
CA VAL A 359 8.10 -5.00 3.73
C VAL A 359 7.57 -4.31 4.98
N ASP A 360 8.46 -3.85 5.85
CA ASP A 360 8.14 -3.23 7.14
C ASP A 360 8.78 -1.82 7.21
N GLU A 361 8.28 -0.91 6.36
CA GLU A 361 8.91 0.40 6.15
C GLU A 361 8.56 1.40 7.28
N LEU A 362 9.58 2.08 7.81
CA LEU A 362 9.45 3.14 8.81
C LEU A 362 9.73 4.52 8.18
N THR A 363 8.68 5.14 7.65
CA THR A 363 8.75 6.49 7.12
C THR A 363 8.82 7.52 8.26
N THR A 364 9.88 8.32 8.26
CA THR A 364 10.05 9.49 9.13
C THR A 364 10.63 10.66 8.34
N VAL A 365 10.57 11.87 8.89
CA VAL A 365 11.24 13.07 8.32
C VAL A 365 12.77 12.92 8.24
N PHE A 366 13.35 11.93 8.93
CA PHE A 366 14.78 11.63 8.91
C PHE A 366 15.13 10.54 7.88
N SER A 367 14.27 9.52 7.68
CA SER A 367 14.54 8.36 6.82
C SER A 367 14.09 8.54 5.37
N ALA A 368 13.08 9.38 5.10
CA ALA A 368 12.40 9.44 3.82
C ALA A 368 13.12 10.22 2.69
N GLY A 369 14.34 10.75 2.92
CA GLY A 369 15.14 11.53 1.95
C GLY A 369 14.56 12.90 1.49
N GLN A 370 13.24 13.05 1.47
CA GLN A 370 12.50 14.16 0.89
C GLN A 370 12.63 15.47 1.69
N TRP A 371 13.52 16.36 1.23
CA TRP A 371 13.80 17.67 1.85
C TRP A 371 12.57 18.55 2.13
N TRP A 372 11.50 18.42 1.32
CA TRP A 372 10.28 19.19 1.48
C TRP A 372 9.46 18.77 2.72
N LEU A 373 9.69 17.59 3.30
CA LEU A 373 9.13 17.21 4.60
C LEU A 373 9.60 18.15 5.72
N TRP A 374 10.81 18.69 5.62
CA TRP A 374 11.30 19.70 6.58
C TRP A 374 10.62 21.07 6.41
N LEU A 375 10.09 21.40 5.22
CA LEU A 375 9.15 22.53 5.08
C LEU A 375 7.84 22.24 5.81
N ALA A 376 7.34 21.00 5.78
CA ALA A 376 6.16 20.61 6.53
C ALA A 376 6.38 20.75 8.05
N VAL A 377 7.58 20.40 8.56
CA VAL A 377 8.00 20.67 9.96
C VAL A 377 7.98 22.17 10.28
N LEU A 378 8.52 23.03 9.40
CA LEU A 378 8.48 24.48 9.60
C LEU A 378 7.04 25.00 9.65
N VAL A 379 6.15 24.49 8.78
CA VAL A 379 4.72 24.80 8.79
C VAL A 379 4.06 24.29 10.07
N ALA A 380 4.39 23.10 10.58
CA ALA A 380 3.88 22.59 11.86
C ALA A 380 4.28 23.50 13.02
N LEU A 381 5.53 23.96 13.07
CA LEU A 381 6.04 24.88 14.10
C LEU A 381 5.28 26.22 14.09
N LEU A 382 5.11 26.82 12.91
CA LEU A 382 4.34 28.06 12.74
C LEU A 382 2.85 27.87 13.08
N THR A 383 2.28 26.73 12.70
CA THR A 383 0.87 26.37 12.99
C THR A 383 0.64 26.14 14.47
N ALA A 384 1.58 25.51 15.18
CA ALA A 384 1.55 25.36 16.64
C ALA A 384 1.64 26.71 17.36
N ALA A 385 2.54 27.61 16.93
CA ALA A 385 2.64 28.96 17.48
C ALA A 385 1.36 29.78 17.26
N PHE A 386 0.75 29.68 16.07
CA PHE A 386 -0.55 30.28 15.77
C PHE A 386 -1.68 29.69 16.63
N ALA A 387 -1.78 28.35 16.72
CA ALA A 387 -2.77 27.65 17.54
C ALA A 387 -2.66 28.04 19.01
N ALA A 388 -1.45 28.14 19.55
CA ALA A 388 -1.18 28.60 20.90
C ALA A 388 -1.69 30.03 21.15
N VAL A 389 -1.40 30.99 20.27
CA VAL A 389 -1.95 32.37 20.36
C VAL A 389 -3.49 32.36 20.27
N TRP A 390 -4.05 31.59 19.33
CA TRP A 390 -5.48 31.50 19.07
C TRP A 390 -6.26 30.89 20.26
N ILE A 391 -5.73 29.84 20.88
CA ILE A 391 -6.27 29.19 22.08
C ILE A 391 -6.09 30.11 23.29
N GLY A 392 -4.90 30.68 23.47
CA GLY A 392 -4.55 31.51 24.63
C GLY A 392 -5.42 32.76 24.79
N THR A 393 -5.76 33.43 23.68
CA THR A 393 -6.72 34.55 23.68
C THR A 393 -8.16 34.15 24.04
N ARG A 394 -8.53 32.87 23.89
CA ARG A 394 -9.88 32.34 24.20
C ARG A 394 -9.98 31.73 25.60
N ARG A 395 -8.92 31.90 26.41
CA ARG A 395 -8.84 31.52 27.82
C ARG A 395 -8.87 32.78 28.69
N PRO A 396 -9.37 32.69 29.95
CA PRO A 396 -9.33 33.82 30.86
C PRO A 396 -7.87 34.24 31.12
N ARG A 397 -7.59 35.53 30.94
CA ARG A 397 -6.26 36.12 31.07
C ARG A 397 -5.69 35.92 32.48
N ARG A 398 -4.41 35.56 32.55
CA ARG A 398 -3.66 35.21 33.77
C ARG A 398 -2.26 35.83 33.74
N THR A 399 -1.56 35.75 34.87
CA THR A 399 -0.19 36.25 35.06
C THR A 399 0.73 35.11 35.49
N GLY A 400 1.79 34.86 34.73
CA GLY A 400 2.72 33.75 34.98
C GLY A 400 2.30 32.43 34.32
N LEU A 401 3.14 31.41 34.47
CA LEU A 401 2.89 30.03 34.03
C LEU A 401 2.11 29.27 35.12
N ASP A 402 1.10 28.51 34.72
CA ASP A 402 0.33 27.60 35.58
C ASP A 402 0.59 26.14 35.18
N LEU A 403 1.64 25.57 35.77
CA LEU A 403 2.02 24.16 35.56
C LEU A 403 0.93 23.19 36.05
N THR A 404 0.05 23.59 36.98
CA THR A 404 -1.06 22.73 37.47
C THR A 404 -2.10 22.44 36.38
N ARG A 405 -2.01 23.11 35.23
CA ARG A 405 -2.88 22.92 34.05
C ARG A 405 -2.12 22.51 32.78
N ALA A 406 -0.80 22.41 32.83
CA ALA A 406 0.04 22.09 31.67
C ALA A 406 -0.28 20.70 31.04
N TRP A 407 -0.84 19.78 31.83
CA TRP A 407 -1.28 18.45 31.38
C TRP A 407 -2.61 18.44 30.62
N ARG A 408 -3.42 19.51 30.68
CA ARG A 408 -4.84 19.47 30.24
C ARG A 408 -5.01 19.36 28.73
N LEU A 409 -4.21 20.08 27.95
CA LEU A 409 -4.22 19.96 26.49
C LEU A 409 -3.47 18.70 26.02
N PRO A 410 -2.29 18.33 26.55
CA PRO A 410 -1.68 17.02 26.31
C PRO A 410 -2.62 15.84 26.53
N LEU A 411 -3.31 15.74 27.67
CA LEU A 411 -4.25 14.65 27.92
C LEU A 411 -5.43 14.65 26.94
N ALA A 412 -5.94 15.83 26.57
CA ALA A 412 -7.00 15.94 25.56
C ALA A 412 -6.53 15.52 24.16
N VAL A 413 -5.28 15.82 23.80
CA VAL A 413 -4.65 15.36 22.55
C VAL A 413 -4.39 13.87 22.57
N LEU A 414 -3.90 13.29 23.69
CA LEU A 414 -3.72 11.84 23.83
C LEU A 414 -5.04 11.07 23.73
N VAL A 415 -6.09 11.50 24.45
CA VAL A 415 -7.42 10.86 24.36
C VAL A 415 -8.01 11.04 22.96
N GLY A 416 -7.80 12.20 22.32
CA GLY A 416 -8.16 12.43 20.93
C GLY A 416 -7.42 11.49 19.97
N TRP A 417 -6.12 11.29 20.17
CA TRP A 417 -5.27 10.43 19.37
C TRP A 417 -5.60 8.94 19.55
N ILE A 418 -5.87 8.47 20.77
CA ILE A 418 -6.30 7.08 21.01
C ILE A 418 -7.61 6.80 20.26
N LEU A 419 -8.60 7.69 20.38
CA LEU A 419 -9.86 7.58 19.64
C LEU A 419 -9.66 7.66 18.12
N PHE A 420 -8.69 8.45 17.65
CA PHE A 420 -8.36 8.62 16.24
C PHE A 420 -7.64 7.39 15.64
N ALA A 421 -6.67 6.83 16.35
CA ALA A 421 -5.96 5.62 15.95
C ALA A 421 -6.89 4.41 15.91
N LEU A 422 -7.74 4.23 16.94
CA LEU A 422 -8.82 3.23 16.95
C LEU A 422 -9.86 3.44 15.84
N LEU A 423 -9.94 4.64 15.24
CA LEU A 423 -10.83 4.99 14.13
C LEU A 423 -10.15 4.97 12.75
N LEU A 424 -8.84 4.69 12.64
CA LEU A 424 -8.10 4.63 11.37
C LEU A 424 -7.30 3.35 11.15
N PHE A 425 -6.62 2.85 12.17
CA PHE A 425 -5.77 1.65 12.10
C PHE A 425 -6.45 0.43 12.74
N GLY A 426 -7.42 0.70 13.62
CA GLY A 426 -8.23 -0.30 14.31
C GLY A 426 -7.53 -0.83 15.56
N ALA A 427 -8.07 -1.93 16.09
CA ALA A 427 -7.40 -2.71 17.15
C ALA A 427 -6.50 -3.80 16.55
N SER A 428 -5.76 -3.47 15.49
CA SER A 428 -4.83 -4.34 14.76
C SER A 428 -3.52 -4.57 15.51
N THR A 429 -3.16 -3.69 16.46
CA THR A 429 -1.97 -3.84 17.29
C THR A 429 -2.09 -5.01 18.25
N ALA A 430 -1.23 -6.03 18.05
CA ALA A 430 -0.91 -7.12 18.99
C ALA A 430 -2.01 -8.17 19.24
N ALA A 431 -2.34 -8.95 18.21
CA ALA A 431 -2.84 -10.32 18.37
C ALA A 431 -2.35 -11.23 17.23
N SER A 432 -1.06 -11.60 17.25
CA SER A 432 -0.50 -12.62 16.36
C SER A 432 -1.06 -14.01 16.71
N GLY A 433 -2.16 -14.40 16.06
CA GLY A 433 -2.84 -15.68 16.25
C GLY A 433 -2.23 -16.78 15.40
N ASN A 434 -1.35 -17.60 16.00
CA ASN A 434 -0.82 -18.81 15.35
C ASN A 434 -1.88 -19.95 15.29
N VAL A 435 -1.61 -20.93 14.40
CA VAL A 435 -2.34 -22.19 14.06
C VAL A 435 -3.15 -22.06 12.76
N VAL A 436 -2.87 -22.82 11.68
CA VAL A 436 -1.80 -23.83 11.43
C VAL A 436 -1.46 -23.89 9.93
N LEU A 437 -0.27 -24.45 9.61
CA LEU A 437 0.35 -24.71 8.30
C LEU A 437 -0.55 -24.68 7.04
N PHE A 438 -0.04 -24.02 5.98
CA PHE A 438 -0.49 -24.01 4.57
C PHE A 438 -1.66 -23.08 4.17
N SER A 439 -1.53 -21.79 4.49
CA SER A 439 -2.15 -20.68 3.73
C SER A 439 -1.31 -19.41 3.85
N GLY A 440 -1.28 -18.58 2.80
CA GLY A 440 -0.57 -17.29 2.80
C GLY A 440 -1.56 -16.13 2.95
N ASP A 441 -1.66 -15.54 4.15
CA ASP A 441 -2.51 -14.38 4.40
C ASP A 441 -1.80 -13.08 4.01
N VAL A 442 -2.39 -12.35 3.07
CA VAL A 442 -1.90 -11.04 2.61
C VAL A 442 -2.36 -9.98 3.61
N HIS A 443 -1.42 -9.43 4.37
CA HIS A 443 -1.69 -8.38 5.34
C HIS A 443 -1.00 -7.09 4.91
N ALA A 444 -1.79 -6.03 4.75
CA ALA A 444 -1.30 -4.68 4.47
C ALA A 444 -1.89 -3.72 5.53
N SER A 445 -1.03 -3.08 6.31
CA SER A 445 -1.42 -2.15 7.35
C SER A 445 -0.55 -0.90 7.36
N ILE A 446 -1.19 0.26 7.34
CA ILE A 446 -0.55 1.51 7.73
C ILE A 446 -0.76 1.67 9.23
N SER A 447 0.28 2.00 9.98
CA SER A 447 0.19 2.27 11.42
C SER A 447 1.05 3.49 11.81
N MET A 448 1.14 3.76 13.11
CA MET A 448 1.95 4.86 13.65
C MET A 448 3.02 4.30 14.58
N ALA A 449 4.25 4.76 14.39
CA ALA A 449 5.37 4.41 15.23
C ALA A 449 5.09 4.70 16.71
N LEU A 450 5.55 3.80 17.60
CA LEU A 450 5.12 3.75 19.00
C LEU A 450 5.42 5.04 19.81
N TRP A 451 6.39 5.85 19.38
CA TRP A 451 6.72 7.15 19.98
C TRP A 451 5.86 8.32 19.48
N SER A 452 5.17 8.20 18.34
CA SER A 452 4.30 9.25 17.79
C SER A 452 3.32 9.85 18.83
N PRO A 453 2.61 9.10 19.69
CA PRO A 453 1.79 9.68 20.76
C PRO A 453 2.59 10.47 21.81
N LEU A 454 3.84 10.08 22.12
CA LEU A 454 4.71 10.82 23.06
C LEU A 454 5.17 12.15 22.47
N VAL A 455 5.44 12.16 21.16
CA VAL A 455 5.80 13.36 20.41
C VAL A 455 4.60 14.30 20.29
N LEU A 456 3.40 13.78 19.97
CA LEU A 456 2.16 14.57 19.98
C LEU A 456 1.84 15.17 21.36
N LEU A 457 2.11 14.44 22.45
CA LEU A 457 2.03 14.95 23.83
C LEU A 457 3.01 16.12 24.07
N LEU A 458 4.24 16.03 23.58
CA LEU A 458 5.24 17.09 23.69
C LEU A 458 4.81 18.35 22.92
N TRP A 459 4.35 18.21 21.67
CA TRP A 459 3.80 19.33 20.89
C TRP A 459 2.58 19.96 21.58
N ALA A 460 1.66 19.15 22.12
CA ALA A 460 0.53 19.65 22.88
C ALA A 460 0.94 20.40 24.15
N ALA A 461 2.05 20.01 24.81
CA ALA A 461 2.60 20.70 25.98
C ALA A 461 3.25 22.04 25.59
N VAL A 462 3.99 22.08 24.48
CA VAL A 462 4.54 23.32 23.91
C VAL A 462 3.41 24.29 23.54
N ILE A 463 2.32 23.80 22.92
CA ILE A 463 1.15 24.62 22.57
C ILE A 463 0.41 25.11 23.82
N GLU A 464 0.31 24.30 24.88
CA GLU A 464 -0.28 24.69 26.17
C GLU A 464 0.52 25.80 26.86
N LEU A 465 1.84 25.64 26.99
CA LEU A 465 2.74 26.65 27.56
C LEU A 465 2.78 27.92 26.69
N GLY A 466 2.75 27.76 25.37
CA GLY A 466 2.61 28.85 24.40
C GLY A 466 1.28 29.60 24.58
N ALA A 467 0.17 28.90 24.81
CA ALA A 467 -1.14 29.52 25.03
C ALA A 467 -1.22 30.33 26.33
N GLN A 468 -0.34 30.06 27.30
CA GLN A 468 -0.20 30.85 28.52
C GLN A 468 0.68 32.10 28.35
N THR A 469 1.57 32.13 27.33
CA THR A 469 2.65 33.13 27.21
C THR A 469 2.59 33.98 25.93
N LEU A 470 2.42 33.35 24.77
CA LEU A 470 2.47 34.00 23.45
C LEU A 470 1.43 35.11 23.25
N PRO A 471 0.16 35.04 23.73
CA PRO A 471 -0.78 36.16 23.61
C PRO A 471 -0.26 37.46 24.23
N ALA A 472 0.45 37.37 25.36
CA ALA A 472 1.03 38.52 26.04
C ALA A 472 2.30 39.04 25.34
N LEU A 473 3.10 38.15 24.76
CA LEU A 473 4.27 38.52 23.95
C LEU A 473 3.85 39.21 22.64
N VAL A 474 2.92 38.61 21.89
CA VAL A 474 2.36 39.17 20.64
C VAL A 474 1.72 40.54 20.89
N TYR A 475 0.86 40.67 21.91
CA TYR A 475 0.31 41.97 22.31
C TYR A 475 1.40 42.98 22.71
N GLY A 476 2.42 42.50 23.42
CA GLY A 476 3.57 43.28 23.89
C GLY A 476 4.52 43.74 22.77
N VAL A 477 4.45 43.13 21.58
CA VAL A 477 5.13 43.55 20.35
C VAL A 477 4.22 44.45 19.51
N SER A 478 3.00 43.99 19.17
CA SER A 478 1.96 44.86 18.59
C SER A 478 0.53 44.35 18.85
N PRO A 479 -0.38 45.18 19.38
CA PRO A 479 -1.80 44.82 19.52
C PRO A 479 -2.48 44.41 18.21
N ARG A 480 -2.09 45.06 17.10
CA ARG A 480 -2.62 44.79 15.75
C ARG A 480 -2.25 43.39 15.23
N ALA A 481 -1.13 42.80 15.67
CA ALA A 481 -0.84 41.39 15.36
C ALA A 481 -1.78 40.45 16.13
N LEU A 482 -2.06 40.73 17.41
CA LEU A 482 -3.02 39.93 18.18
C LEU A 482 -4.43 40.01 17.58
N GLU A 483 -4.90 41.20 17.18
CA GLU A 483 -6.18 41.37 16.46
C GLU A 483 -6.27 40.53 15.19
N ARG A 484 -5.18 40.43 14.41
CA ARG A 484 -5.13 39.65 13.16
C ARG A 484 -5.11 38.14 13.42
N LEU A 485 -4.29 37.67 14.35
CA LEU A 485 -4.08 36.24 14.63
C LEU A 485 -5.24 35.63 15.43
N ALA A 486 -5.74 36.34 16.43
CA ALA A 486 -6.83 35.85 17.28
C ALA A 486 -8.22 36.26 16.80
N GLY A 487 -8.34 37.33 16.01
CA GLY A 487 -9.59 38.03 15.73
C GLY A 487 -9.88 39.12 16.77
N ARG A 488 -10.38 40.28 16.30
CA ARG A 488 -10.62 41.49 17.11
C ARG A 488 -11.46 41.24 18.37
N ASP A 489 -12.60 40.56 18.25
CA ASP A 489 -13.48 40.27 19.39
C ASP A 489 -12.70 39.55 20.50
N ALA A 490 -11.99 38.47 20.17
CA ALA A 490 -11.24 37.67 21.13
C ALA A 490 -10.04 38.43 21.72
N ALA A 491 -9.32 39.22 20.91
CA ALA A 491 -8.25 40.08 21.40
C ALA A 491 -8.78 41.14 22.38
N THR A 492 -9.89 41.79 22.09
CA THR A 492 -10.50 42.82 22.96
C THR A 492 -11.11 42.24 24.24
N GLU A 493 -11.80 41.10 24.16
CA GLU A 493 -12.26 40.34 25.35
C GLU A 493 -11.08 39.93 26.24
N TRP A 494 -10.00 39.41 25.65
CA TRP A 494 -8.80 39.00 26.40
C TRP A 494 -8.06 40.18 27.05
N VAL A 495 -7.95 41.32 26.35
CA VAL A 495 -7.33 42.54 26.91
C VAL A 495 -8.18 43.11 28.05
N ALA A 496 -9.50 43.17 27.90
CA ALA A 496 -10.42 43.69 28.91
C ALA A 496 -10.55 42.78 30.15
N GLY A 497 -10.36 41.47 29.98
CA GLY A 497 -10.50 40.48 31.05
C GLY A 497 -11.96 40.16 31.40
N PRO A 498 -12.19 39.35 32.46
CA PRO A 498 -13.54 38.99 32.89
C PRO A 498 -14.31 40.23 33.35
N ARG A 499 -15.34 40.62 32.59
CA ARG A 499 -16.29 41.63 33.06
C ARG A 499 -17.02 41.08 34.29
N PRO A 500 -17.12 41.82 35.41
CA PRO A 500 -18.05 41.46 36.46
C PRO A 500 -19.46 41.44 35.86
N ALA A 501 -20.29 40.47 36.25
CA ALA A 501 -21.68 40.47 35.86
C ALA A 501 -22.35 41.71 36.46
N ALA A 502 -22.85 42.61 35.61
CA ALA A 502 -23.73 43.67 36.07
C ALA A 502 -24.93 43.02 36.77
N PRO A 503 -25.32 43.45 37.99
CA PRO A 503 -26.53 42.97 38.62
C PRO A 503 -27.71 43.16 37.66
N LEU A 504 -28.54 42.13 37.49
CA LEU A 504 -29.80 42.28 36.79
C LEU A 504 -30.62 43.32 37.55
N ALA A 505 -30.83 44.49 36.95
CA ALA A 505 -31.76 45.48 37.45
C ALA A 505 -33.14 44.82 37.47
N ALA A 506 -33.70 44.65 38.67
CA ALA A 506 -35.03 44.09 38.82
C ALA A 506 -36.06 45.15 38.43
N ASP A 507 -36.61 45.04 37.23
CA ASP A 507 -37.79 45.80 36.82
C ASP A 507 -38.99 45.39 37.69
N GLY A 508 -39.14 46.07 38.83
CA GLY A 508 -40.24 45.93 39.79
C GLY A 508 -40.84 47.29 40.08
N SER A 509 -41.97 47.59 39.46
CA SER A 509 -42.57 48.93 39.43
C SER A 509 -43.80 49.06 40.35
N VAL A 510 -43.95 50.25 40.96
CA VAL A 510 -45.16 50.77 41.64
C VAL A 510 -45.49 50.13 43.02
N PRO A 511 -45.95 50.89 44.05
CA PRO A 511 -45.86 52.33 44.34
C PRO A 511 -45.11 52.63 45.67
N ALA A 512 -44.99 53.93 46.02
CA ALA A 512 -44.47 54.37 47.31
C ALA A 512 -45.50 54.23 48.46
N GLY A 513 -45.02 54.04 49.69
CA GLY A 513 -45.82 54.14 50.91
C GLY A 513 -45.01 53.99 52.21
N GLY A 514 -45.34 54.78 53.24
CA GLY A 514 -44.97 54.49 54.64
C GLY A 514 -43.55 54.86 55.08
N SER A 515 -43.19 56.15 55.15
CA SER A 515 -42.02 56.60 55.91
C SER A 515 -42.31 56.65 57.42
N VAL A 516 -41.70 55.76 58.21
CA VAL A 516 -41.61 55.88 59.67
C VAL A 516 -40.17 55.60 60.10
N ALA A 517 -39.60 56.48 60.92
CA ALA A 517 -38.26 56.33 61.50
C ALA A 517 -38.34 55.90 62.97
N GLY A 518 -37.32 55.19 63.45
CA GLY A 518 -37.19 54.81 64.87
C GLY A 518 -36.06 53.80 65.08
N ALA A 519 -34.99 54.20 65.76
CA ALA A 519 -33.84 53.33 66.03
C ALA A 519 -34.10 52.42 67.26
N PRO A 520 -33.48 51.22 67.31
CA PRO A 520 -33.60 50.31 68.45
C PRO A 520 -32.87 50.82 69.70
N GLY A 521 -33.37 50.42 70.87
CA GLY A 521 -32.80 50.80 72.18
C GLY A 521 -31.51 50.05 72.54
N TRP A 522 -30.73 50.66 73.45
CA TRP A 522 -29.53 50.06 74.05
C TRP A 522 -29.86 49.12 75.21
N GLY A 523 -29.12 48.01 75.34
CA GLY A 523 -29.19 47.13 76.51
C GLY A 523 -28.43 45.80 76.35
N GLY A 524 -27.20 45.75 76.85
CA GLY A 524 -26.51 44.50 77.24
C GLY A 524 -26.38 44.41 78.76
N PRO A 525 -25.53 43.53 79.34
CA PRO A 525 -24.58 42.62 78.67
C PRO A 525 -24.53 41.16 79.22
N GLY A 526 -23.71 40.31 78.58
CA GLY A 526 -23.20 39.03 79.10
C GLY A 526 -23.97 37.76 78.69
N ALA A 527 -23.42 36.54 78.77
CA ALA A 527 -22.01 36.12 78.84
C ALA A 527 -21.90 34.60 78.54
N THR A 528 -20.85 34.16 77.82
CA THR A 528 -20.23 32.81 77.80
C THR A 528 -21.12 31.54 77.87
N GLY A 529 -21.20 30.77 76.78
CA GLY A 529 -21.68 29.37 76.77
C GLY A 529 -21.65 28.74 75.36
N PRO A 530 -21.07 27.55 75.11
CA PRO A 530 -20.76 27.11 73.74
C PRO A 530 -21.67 26.01 73.13
N GLY A 531 -21.85 26.07 71.81
CA GLY A 531 -21.76 24.88 70.94
C GLY A 531 -23.04 24.19 70.45
N ARG A 532 -23.44 24.49 69.20
CA ARG A 532 -23.81 23.46 68.21
C ARG A 532 -23.56 23.97 66.78
N ALA A 533 -23.35 23.05 65.83
CA ALA A 533 -22.84 23.37 64.50
C ALA A 533 -23.92 23.77 63.47
N ALA A 534 -23.50 24.58 62.49
CA ALA A 534 -24.11 24.77 61.17
C ALA A 534 -22.97 24.62 60.12
N PRO A 535 -23.27 24.27 58.85
CA PRO A 535 -22.26 23.68 57.95
C PRO A 535 -21.27 24.68 57.35
N VAL A 536 -20.12 24.13 56.91
CA VAL A 536 -19.14 24.82 56.08
C VAL A 536 -19.60 24.75 54.62
N ASP A 537 -20.20 25.82 54.11
CA ASP A 537 -20.22 26.07 52.67
C ASP A 537 -18.86 26.60 52.25
N GLY A 538 -18.17 25.86 51.37
CA GLY A 538 -16.81 26.18 50.94
C GLY A 538 -16.76 27.38 50.00
N ASP A 539 -16.07 28.44 50.41
CA ASP A 539 -15.89 29.67 49.64
C ASP A 539 -15.39 29.41 48.21
N THR A 540 -16.30 29.50 47.24
CA THR A 540 -15.95 29.72 45.83
C THR A 540 -15.68 31.20 45.59
N ALA A 541 -14.78 31.77 46.40
CA ALA A 541 -14.33 33.15 46.33
C ALA A 541 -13.72 33.42 44.94
N ALA A 542 -14.53 34.00 44.05
CA ALA A 542 -14.14 34.33 42.70
C ALA A 542 -13.09 35.44 42.72
N TYR A 543 -11.81 35.04 42.71
CA TYR A 543 -10.67 35.95 42.63
C TYR A 543 -10.81 36.86 41.41
N ALA A 544 -11.27 38.10 41.65
CA ALA A 544 -11.29 39.14 40.64
C ALA A 544 -9.84 39.37 40.20
N ALA A 545 -9.55 39.10 38.93
CA ALA A 545 -8.20 39.21 38.40
C ALA A 545 -7.75 40.68 38.47
N ALA A 546 -6.80 40.96 39.38
CA ALA A 546 -6.26 42.31 39.54
C ALA A 546 -5.72 42.83 38.19
N PRO A 547 -5.90 44.13 37.87
CA PRO A 547 -5.40 44.70 36.64
C PRO A 547 -3.89 44.43 36.53
N ALA A 548 -3.47 43.84 35.41
CA ALA A 548 -2.16 43.25 35.29
C ALA A 548 -1.05 44.27 35.59
N ARG A 549 -0.35 44.09 36.73
CA ARG A 549 0.91 44.81 36.98
C ARG A 549 1.83 44.56 35.78
N PRO A 550 2.32 45.61 35.09
CA PRO A 550 3.18 45.42 33.95
C PRO A 550 4.44 44.68 34.40
N LEU A 551 4.86 43.67 33.63
CA LEU A 551 6.18 43.06 33.79
C LEU A 551 7.23 44.18 33.81
N SER A 552 8.19 44.11 34.73
CA SER A 552 9.26 45.10 34.77
C SER A 552 9.95 45.19 33.40
N PRO A 553 10.42 46.35 32.95
CA PRO A 553 11.00 46.48 31.61
C PRO A 553 12.15 45.49 31.35
N ARG A 554 12.88 45.11 32.41
CA ARG A 554 13.88 44.03 32.39
C ARG A 554 13.24 42.66 32.17
N ALA A 555 12.26 42.25 32.98
CA ALA A 555 11.58 40.95 32.83
C ALA A 555 10.86 40.80 31.47
N LYS A 556 10.18 41.86 30.99
CA LYS A 556 9.57 41.88 29.64
C LYS A 556 10.65 41.70 28.57
N ARG A 557 11.78 42.40 28.69
CA ARG A 557 12.90 42.31 27.73
C ARG A 557 13.52 40.91 27.74
N THR A 558 13.89 40.37 28.91
CA THR A 558 14.52 39.03 29.03
C THR A 558 13.65 37.94 28.43
N LEU A 559 12.36 37.86 28.79
CA LEU A 559 11.45 36.83 28.27
C LEU A 559 11.26 36.92 26.75
N LEU A 560 11.27 38.13 26.19
CA LEU A 560 11.12 38.37 24.77
C LEU A 560 12.40 38.00 24.00
N TRP A 561 13.59 38.29 24.54
CA TRP A 561 14.85 37.87 23.92
C TRP A 561 15.13 36.37 24.04
N THR A 562 14.79 35.71 25.16
CA THR A 562 14.94 34.24 25.27
C THR A 562 13.94 33.52 24.36
N GLY A 563 12.68 33.97 24.33
CA GLY A 563 11.67 33.42 23.41
C GLY A 563 12.04 33.61 21.93
N ALA A 564 12.55 34.79 21.55
CA ALA A 564 13.06 35.04 20.21
C ALA A 564 14.31 34.19 19.88
N GLY A 565 15.25 34.06 20.82
CA GLY A 565 16.44 33.23 20.65
C GLY A 565 16.13 31.76 20.41
N VAL A 566 15.24 31.17 21.20
CA VAL A 566 14.77 29.77 21.01
C VAL A 566 14.04 29.62 19.67
N GLY A 567 13.19 30.58 19.29
CA GLY A 567 12.51 30.57 17.98
C GLY A 567 13.47 30.64 16.79
N VAL A 568 14.50 31.50 16.87
CA VAL A 568 15.54 31.62 15.83
C VAL A 568 16.38 30.35 15.76
N LEU A 569 16.78 29.76 16.89
CA LEU A 569 17.52 28.50 16.92
C LEU A 569 16.72 27.35 16.31
N ALA A 570 15.41 27.26 16.56
CA ALA A 570 14.55 26.26 15.94
C ALA A 570 14.43 26.45 14.41
N ILE A 571 14.28 27.70 13.95
CA ILE A 571 14.23 28.01 12.50
C ILE A 571 15.58 27.71 11.82
N LEU A 572 16.71 28.03 12.47
CA LEU A 572 18.05 27.72 11.94
C LEU A 572 18.32 26.21 11.92
N GLY A 573 17.87 25.47 12.94
CA GLY A 573 17.97 24.00 12.98
C GLY A 573 17.17 23.34 11.85
N ILE A 574 15.92 23.76 11.64
CA ILE A 574 15.10 23.28 10.52
C ILE A 574 15.71 23.72 9.17
N GLY A 575 16.24 24.94 9.07
CA GLY A 575 16.95 25.41 7.87
C GLY A 575 18.19 24.58 7.52
N GLY A 576 19.01 24.24 8.53
CA GLY A 576 20.14 23.33 8.35
C GLY A 576 19.71 21.92 7.94
N ALA A 577 18.62 21.41 8.52
CA ALA A 577 18.07 20.10 8.17
C ALA A 577 17.46 20.05 6.76
N ILE A 578 16.83 21.15 6.29
CA ILE A 578 16.41 21.30 4.88
C ILE A 578 17.62 21.18 3.94
N VAL A 579 18.72 21.88 4.25
CA VAL A 579 19.94 21.87 3.42
C VAL A 579 20.60 20.48 3.43
N LEU A 580 20.75 19.85 4.60
CA LEU A 580 21.31 18.51 4.71
C LEU A 580 20.44 17.46 4.00
N SER A 581 19.12 17.49 4.17
CA SER A 581 18.21 16.56 3.49
C SER A 581 18.17 16.78 1.97
N ALA A 582 18.35 18.02 1.49
CA ALA A 582 18.45 18.29 0.05
C ALA A 582 19.80 17.81 -0.54
N LEU A 583 20.90 17.92 0.23
CA LEU A 583 22.21 17.41 -0.18
C LEU A 583 22.25 15.87 -0.16
N ASN A 584 21.67 15.23 0.86
CA ASN A 584 21.62 13.77 0.97
C ASN A 584 20.62 13.17 -0.04
N GLY A 585 19.49 13.83 -0.32
CA GLY A 585 18.58 13.40 -1.39
C GLY A 585 19.22 13.37 -2.77
N ALA A 586 20.15 14.29 -3.05
CA ALA A 586 20.96 14.31 -4.28
C ALA A 586 22.22 13.42 -4.22
N ARG A 587 22.34 12.57 -3.19
CA ARG A 587 23.45 11.64 -2.94
C ARG A 587 22.95 10.29 -2.40
N GLY A 588 21.65 10.04 -2.50
CA GLY A 588 20.96 8.92 -1.87
C GLY A 588 21.10 7.61 -2.65
N PRO A 589 20.43 6.53 -2.21
CA PRO A 589 20.52 5.22 -2.85
C PRO A 589 20.04 5.27 -4.31
N VAL A 590 18.91 5.94 -4.57
CA VAL A 590 18.37 6.17 -5.92
C VAL A 590 19.37 6.96 -6.78
N ALA A 591 19.96 8.05 -6.26
CA ALA A 591 20.89 8.87 -7.03
C ALA A 591 22.18 8.11 -7.43
N ALA A 592 22.68 7.21 -6.57
CA ALA A 592 23.83 6.36 -6.88
C ALA A 592 23.51 5.32 -7.98
N ALA A 593 22.29 4.79 -7.99
CA ALA A 593 21.81 3.91 -9.05
C ALA A 593 21.48 4.68 -10.35
N GLU A 594 20.92 5.88 -10.27
CA GLU A 594 20.74 6.79 -11.42
C GLU A 594 22.08 7.10 -12.11
N GLU A 595 23.12 7.44 -11.34
CA GLU A 595 24.47 7.70 -11.88
C GLU A 595 25.04 6.46 -12.59
N TYR A 596 24.90 5.27 -11.99
CA TYR A 596 25.38 4.02 -12.59
C TYR A 596 24.64 3.61 -13.87
N VAL A 597 23.30 3.59 -13.84
CA VAL A 597 22.49 3.17 -15.00
C VAL A 597 22.55 4.21 -16.12
N ALA A 598 22.71 5.50 -15.80
CA ALA A 598 22.95 6.53 -16.80
C ALA A 598 24.28 6.31 -17.55
N LEU A 599 25.35 5.84 -16.90
CA LEU A 599 26.59 5.49 -17.59
C LEU A 599 26.39 4.34 -18.59
N ILE A 600 25.60 3.32 -18.22
CA ILE A 600 25.24 2.22 -19.12
C ILE A 600 24.40 2.73 -20.31
N ALA A 601 23.36 3.53 -20.05
CA ALA A 601 22.51 4.12 -21.09
C ALA A 601 23.31 5.02 -22.06
N ASP A 602 24.21 5.86 -21.53
CA ASP A 602 25.11 6.72 -22.32
C ASP A 602 26.14 5.93 -23.15
N GLY A 603 26.36 4.64 -22.85
CA GLY A 603 27.29 3.75 -23.57
C GLY A 603 28.70 3.70 -22.96
N ARG A 604 28.84 4.07 -21.68
CA ARG A 604 30.11 4.26 -20.95
C ARG A 604 30.38 3.09 -19.98
N ALA A 605 30.50 1.90 -20.54
CA ALA A 605 30.70 0.63 -19.83
C ALA A 605 31.95 0.61 -18.93
N GLU A 606 33.06 1.22 -19.35
CA GLU A 606 34.29 1.30 -18.53
C GLU A 606 34.05 2.16 -17.28
N ALA A 607 33.37 3.30 -17.44
CA ALA A 607 33.04 4.18 -16.33
C ALA A 607 31.99 3.56 -15.39
N ALA A 608 31.04 2.79 -15.93
CA ALA A 608 30.12 1.98 -15.14
C ALA A 608 30.87 0.91 -14.33
N SER A 609 31.88 0.26 -14.92
CA SER A 609 32.74 -0.75 -14.27
C SER A 609 33.73 -0.18 -13.25
N GLU A 610 34.13 1.09 -13.39
CA GLU A 610 34.93 1.81 -12.38
C GLU A 610 34.06 2.22 -11.17
N LEU A 611 32.81 2.62 -11.42
CA LEU A 611 31.85 3.03 -10.37
C LEU A 611 31.30 1.84 -9.58
N VAL A 612 31.07 0.70 -10.23
CA VAL A 612 30.50 -0.51 -9.64
C VAL A 612 31.28 -1.71 -10.15
N ASP A 613 31.91 -2.45 -9.24
CA ASP A 613 32.66 -3.67 -9.60
C ASP A 613 31.69 -4.68 -10.26
N PRO A 614 31.91 -5.09 -11.53
CA PRO A 614 31.04 -6.04 -12.21
C PRO A 614 31.07 -7.45 -11.61
N ASN A 615 31.92 -7.73 -10.61
CA ASN A 615 31.96 -8.98 -9.83
C ASN A 615 32.32 -10.26 -10.63
N VAL A 616 32.55 -10.14 -11.95
CA VAL A 616 33.09 -11.19 -12.83
C VAL A 616 34.63 -11.25 -12.75
N ALA A 617 35.26 -12.35 -13.18
CA ALA A 617 36.72 -12.44 -13.09
C ALA A 617 37.41 -11.47 -14.07
N ASN A 618 38.63 -11.01 -13.73
CA ASN A 618 39.34 -10.00 -14.53
C ASN A 618 39.62 -10.42 -15.99
N ALA A 619 39.60 -11.72 -16.30
CA ALA A 619 39.74 -12.23 -17.68
C ALA A 619 38.42 -12.13 -18.47
N GLU A 620 37.27 -12.19 -17.80
CA GLU A 620 35.92 -12.14 -18.39
C GLU A 620 35.44 -10.69 -18.63
N ARG A 621 36.13 -9.70 -18.06
CA ARG A 621 35.78 -8.25 -18.18
C ARG A 621 36.05 -7.66 -19.57
N GLY A 622 36.66 -8.40 -20.49
CA GLY A 622 37.09 -7.90 -21.80
C GLY A 622 35.96 -7.36 -22.70
N LEU A 623 34.70 -7.72 -22.42
CA LEU A 623 33.52 -7.30 -23.16
C LEU A 623 32.70 -6.19 -22.46
N LEU A 624 33.14 -5.72 -21.28
CA LEU A 624 32.51 -4.64 -20.52
C LEU A 624 33.15 -3.27 -20.85
N THR A 625 33.36 -3.00 -22.15
CA THR A 625 34.09 -1.85 -22.68
C THR A 625 33.19 -0.88 -23.44
N ASP A 626 33.59 0.40 -23.50
CA ASP A 626 32.85 1.45 -24.21
C ASP A 626 32.71 1.13 -25.71
N ASP A 627 33.68 0.43 -26.32
CA ASP A 627 33.63 0.01 -27.72
C ASP A 627 32.58 -1.09 -27.97
N VAL A 628 32.50 -2.10 -27.09
CA VAL A 628 31.51 -3.19 -27.22
C VAL A 628 30.10 -2.68 -26.98
N LEU A 629 29.87 -1.89 -25.91
CA LEU A 629 28.56 -1.29 -25.65
C LEU A 629 28.21 -0.18 -26.67
N GLY A 630 29.21 0.46 -27.28
CA GLY A 630 29.05 1.39 -28.39
C GLY A 630 28.65 0.74 -29.71
N ALA A 631 28.97 -0.55 -29.91
CA ALA A 631 28.58 -1.35 -31.07
C ALA A 631 27.15 -1.94 -30.99
N ALA A 632 26.44 -1.75 -29.87
CA ALA A 632 25.07 -2.20 -29.72
C ALA A 632 24.09 -1.48 -30.67
N THR A 633 23.16 -2.24 -31.26
CA THR A 633 22.14 -1.72 -32.20
C THR A 633 20.96 -1.05 -31.49
N GLU A 634 20.64 -1.49 -30.27
CA GLU A 634 19.70 -0.83 -29.34
C GLU A 634 20.29 -0.86 -27.92
N ARG A 635 20.23 0.27 -27.20
CA ARG A 635 20.63 0.37 -25.78
C ARG A 635 19.40 0.60 -24.92
N ILE A 636 19.56 0.51 -23.59
CA ILE A 636 18.46 0.80 -22.66
C ILE A 636 17.94 2.23 -22.81
N GLU A 637 16.62 2.36 -23.01
CA GLU A 637 15.89 3.64 -23.10
C GLU A 637 14.85 3.76 -21.98
N ASP A 638 14.18 4.92 -21.88
CA ASP A 638 13.09 5.23 -20.93
C ASP A 638 13.38 4.89 -19.44
N VAL A 639 14.66 4.87 -19.05
CA VAL A 639 15.13 4.48 -17.71
C VAL A 639 14.43 5.24 -16.59
N ARG A 640 13.83 4.51 -15.64
CA ARG A 640 13.31 5.03 -14.37
C ARG A 640 13.94 4.28 -13.22
N VAL A 641 14.48 5.02 -12.26
CA VAL A 641 15.04 4.47 -11.02
C VAL A 641 14.11 4.83 -9.87
N SER A 642 13.76 3.86 -9.03
CA SER A 642 12.79 4.02 -7.96
C SER A 642 13.23 3.33 -6.68
N GLU A 643 12.89 3.91 -5.53
CA GLU A 643 13.30 3.37 -4.22
C GLU A 643 12.55 2.06 -3.92
N GLY A 644 13.30 0.98 -3.74
CA GLY A 644 12.79 -0.34 -3.35
C GLY A 644 12.79 -0.53 -1.83
N THR A 645 12.69 -1.79 -1.40
CA THR A 645 12.68 -2.13 0.04
C THR A 645 14.10 -2.28 0.61
N GLY A 646 14.32 -1.87 1.86
CA GLY A 646 15.52 -2.23 2.59
C GLY A 646 15.61 -1.64 4.00
N ASP A 647 16.72 -1.94 4.69
CA ASP A 647 17.04 -1.41 6.02
C ASP A 647 17.96 -0.16 5.88
N GLY A 648 18.31 0.47 7.00
CA GLY A 648 18.95 1.79 7.03
C GLY A 648 20.28 1.91 6.28
N ASP A 649 21.03 0.81 6.17
CA ASP A 649 22.38 0.78 5.56
C ASP A 649 22.47 -0.04 4.26
N THR A 650 21.41 -0.77 3.88
CA THR A 650 21.34 -1.58 2.65
C THR A 650 19.93 -1.51 2.08
N ARG A 651 19.78 -0.96 0.87
CA ARG A 651 18.48 -0.78 0.19
C ARG A 651 18.49 -1.39 -1.20
N LEU A 652 17.40 -2.06 -1.56
CA LEU A 652 17.11 -2.38 -2.96
C LEU A 652 16.64 -1.11 -3.66
N VAL A 653 17.06 -0.93 -4.91
CA VAL A 653 16.61 0.11 -5.82
C VAL A 653 16.14 -0.56 -7.11
N ASN A 654 14.91 -0.26 -7.51
CA ASN A 654 14.28 -0.88 -8.67
C ASN A 654 14.53 -0.01 -9.90
N VAL A 655 15.08 -0.61 -10.96
CA VAL A 655 15.36 0.01 -12.25
C VAL A 655 14.37 -0.56 -13.26
N GLU A 656 13.51 0.29 -13.80
CA GLU A 656 12.67 0.01 -14.97
C GLU A 656 13.39 0.59 -16.20
N TYR A 657 13.47 -0.17 -17.29
CA TYR A 657 14.05 0.31 -18.55
C TYR A 657 13.40 -0.37 -19.76
N ARG A 658 13.55 0.22 -20.94
CA ARG A 658 13.04 -0.30 -22.22
C ARG A 658 14.20 -0.89 -23.03
N LEU A 659 14.03 -2.11 -23.55
CA LEU A 659 15.01 -2.81 -24.38
C LEU A 659 14.32 -3.84 -25.30
N ASP A 660 14.72 -3.92 -26.57
CA ASP A 660 13.99 -4.62 -27.64
C ASP A 660 12.52 -4.19 -27.72
N GLY A 661 12.29 -2.91 -27.44
CA GLY A 661 10.96 -2.35 -27.25
C GLY A 661 10.08 -2.97 -26.13
N VAL A 662 10.62 -3.85 -25.29
CA VAL A 662 9.96 -4.45 -24.12
C VAL A 662 10.39 -3.70 -22.85
N THR A 663 9.47 -3.51 -21.89
CA THR A 663 9.82 -3.00 -20.56
C THR A 663 10.41 -4.12 -19.71
N GLN A 664 11.62 -3.93 -19.23
CA GLN A 664 12.34 -4.83 -18.32
C GLN A 664 12.46 -4.18 -16.93
N THR A 665 12.63 -5.02 -15.91
CA THR A 665 12.88 -4.58 -14.53
C THR A 665 14.09 -5.31 -13.95
N ALA A 666 14.88 -4.59 -13.15
CA ALA A 666 16.01 -5.11 -12.41
C ALA A 666 16.06 -4.50 -11.00
N SER A 667 16.63 -5.22 -10.04
CA SER A 667 16.78 -4.77 -8.65
C SER A 667 18.26 -4.71 -8.29
N LEU A 668 18.75 -3.52 -7.95
CA LEU A 668 20.13 -3.29 -7.52
C LEU A 668 20.19 -3.16 -6.00
N GLU A 669 21.06 -3.92 -5.34
CA GLU A 669 21.39 -3.64 -3.93
C GLU A 669 22.32 -2.42 -3.86
N VAL A 670 22.02 -1.49 -2.96
CA VAL A 670 22.76 -0.24 -2.76
C VAL A 670 23.09 -0.09 -1.28
N GLU A 671 24.39 -0.04 -0.98
CA GLU A 671 24.95 0.03 0.38
C GLU A 671 25.31 1.45 0.79
N ARG A 672 25.13 1.77 2.07
CA ARG A 672 25.53 3.03 2.67
C ARG A 672 26.99 2.99 3.15
N LEU A 673 27.77 3.96 2.73
CA LEU A 673 29.17 4.16 3.15
C LEU A 673 29.30 5.15 4.31
N ASP A 674 30.47 5.19 4.95
CA ASP A 674 30.83 6.19 5.96
C ASP A 674 30.50 7.62 5.49
N ASN A 675 29.70 8.34 6.29
CA ASN A 675 29.23 9.69 5.98
C ASN A 675 30.40 10.68 5.75
N GLU A 676 30.35 11.42 4.65
CA GLU A 676 31.21 12.59 4.46
C GLU A 676 30.85 13.66 5.50
N TRP A 677 31.84 14.32 6.12
CA TRP A 677 31.63 15.39 7.12
C TRP A 677 30.64 15.02 8.25
N LEU A 678 30.57 13.75 8.65
CA LEU A 678 29.66 13.19 9.65
C LEU A 678 28.16 13.13 9.26
N PHE A 679 27.68 14.03 8.41
CA PHE A 679 26.25 14.23 8.12
C PHE A 679 25.83 14.03 6.66
N LEU A 680 26.79 14.11 5.72
CA LEU A 680 26.49 13.93 4.31
C LEU A 680 26.57 12.43 3.99
N GLU A 681 25.45 11.87 3.55
CA GLU A 681 25.41 10.47 3.16
C GLU A 681 26.25 10.21 1.90
N ARG A 682 26.73 8.97 1.79
CA ARG A 682 27.34 8.41 0.60
C ARG A 682 26.79 7.00 0.44
N TRP A 683 26.42 6.66 -0.78
CA TRP A 683 25.88 5.35 -1.13
C TRP A 683 26.70 4.79 -2.30
N ARG A 684 26.82 3.47 -2.40
CA ARG A 684 27.39 2.77 -3.56
C ARG A 684 26.42 1.70 -4.02
N VAL A 685 26.34 1.45 -5.32
CA VAL A 685 25.71 0.22 -5.80
C VAL A 685 26.62 -0.97 -5.41
N ALA A 686 26.01 -2.08 -5.04
CA ALA A 686 26.67 -3.32 -4.64
C ALA A 686 26.39 -4.48 -5.60
N THR A 687 25.19 -4.55 -6.19
CA THR A 687 24.86 -5.49 -7.28
C THR A 687 25.10 -4.82 -8.64
N PRO A 688 25.96 -5.39 -9.51
CA PRO A 688 26.13 -4.86 -10.87
C PRO A 688 24.93 -5.22 -11.77
N LEU A 689 24.57 -4.31 -12.68
CA LEU A 689 23.59 -4.55 -13.75
C LEU A 689 24.30 -5.18 -14.96
N VAL A 690 24.79 -6.40 -14.80
CA VAL A 690 25.47 -7.18 -15.84
C VAL A 690 24.63 -8.41 -16.17
N ALA A 691 24.44 -8.67 -17.45
CA ALA A 691 23.74 -9.83 -17.97
C ALA A 691 24.74 -10.94 -18.37
N GLU A 692 24.40 -12.18 -18.04
CA GLU A 692 25.04 -13.37 -18.59
C GLU A 692 24.42 -13.69 -19.96
N ALA A 693 25.25 -14.07 -20.94
CA ALA A 693 24.79 -14.48 -22.26
C ALA A 693 25.68 -15.58 -22.86
N ALA A 694 25.13 -16.32 -23.82
CA ALA A 694 25.81 -17.39 -24.55
C ALA A 694 25.73 -17.17 -26.06
N VAL A 695 26.86 -17.32 -26.76
CA VAL A 695 26.92 -17.36 -28.23
C VAL A 695 27.32 -18.75 -28.68
N PHE A 696 26.57 -19.35 -29.61
CA PHE A 696 26.92 -20.61 -30.26
C PHE A 696 27.43 -20.37 -31.69
N ALA A 697 28.64 -20.85 -31.97
CA ALA A 697 29.26 -20.89 -33.28
C ALA A 697 29.62 -22.35 -33.62
N PRO A 698 28.98 -22.96 -34.63
CA PRO A 698 29.35 -24.28 -35.15
C PRO A 698 30.87 -24.43 -35.39
N ASP A 699 31.38 -25.63 -35.15
CA ASP A 699 32.78 -26.04 -35.31
C ASP A 699 33.83 -25.15 -34.63
N ASN A 700 33.42 -24.33 -33.66
CA ASN A 700 34.30 -23.37 -32.97
C ASN A 700 34.95 -22.35 -33.92
N ARG A 701 34.24 -21.96 -34.99
CA ARG A 701 34.73 -21.03 -36.03
C ARG A 701 35.04 -19.61 -35.49
N GLY A 702 34.47 -19.24 -34.35
CA GLY A 702 34.66 -17.93 -33.72
C GLY A 702 33.49 -16.97 -33.96
N ALA A 703 33.59 -15.76 -33.41
CA ALA A 703 32.65 -14.65 -33.57
C ALA A 703 33.22 -13.38 -32.90
N ARG A 704 32.61 -12.23 -33.19
CA ARG A 704 32.93 -10.93 -32.57
C ARG A 704 31.68 -10.10 -32.29
N ILE A 705 31.80 -9.14 -31.38
CA ILE A 705 30.86 -8.02 -31.22
C ILE A 705 31.64 -6.73 -31.47
N GLY A 706 31.29 -6.00 -32.53
CA GLY A 706 32.11 -4.91 -33.03
C GLY A 706 33.54 -5.39 -33.37
N GLU A 707 34.56 -4.69 -32.87
CA GLU A 707 35.97 -5.08 -33.07
C GLU A 707 36.50 -6.11 -32.04
N THR A 708 35.66 -6.64 -31.13
CA THR A 708 36.11 -7.53 -30.04
C THR A 708 35.70 -9.00 -30.26
N GLU A 709 36.69 -9.89 -30.35
CA GLU A 709 36.51 -11.35 -30.45
C GLU A 709 35.89 -11.96 -29.17
N LEU A 710 35.06 -12.99 -29.31
CA LEU A 710 34.43 -13.68 -28.18
C LEU A 710 35.23 -14.92 -27.72
N PRO A 711 35.29 -15.21 -26.41
CA PRO A 711 36.06 -16.33 -25.86
C PRO A 711 35.30 -17.67 -25.98
N PHE A 712 35.45 -18.36 -27.10
CA PHE A 712 34.85 -19.69 -27.30
C PHE A 712 35.60 -20.82 -26.56
N GLU A 713 34.84 -21.68 -25.89
CA GLU A 713 35.31 -22.93 -25.28
C GLU A 713 35.15 -24.13 -26.23
N GLN A 714 35.87 -25.23 -25.94
CA GLN A 714 35.79 -26.47 -26.72
C GLN A 714 34.36 -27.03 -26.74
N GLY A 715 33.70 -26.90 -27.89
CA GLY A 715 32.27 -27.15 -28.06
C GLY A 715 31.54 -26.03 -28.82
N GLY A 716 32.22 -24.94 -29.17
CA GLY A 716 31.63 -23.87 -30.00
C GLY A 716 30.70 -22.95 -29.22
N GLN A 717 30.85 -22.86 -27.89
CA GLN A 717 30.07 -21.96 -27.03
C GLN A 717 30.99 -20.92 -26.37
N ALA A 718 30.61 -19.65 -26.45
CA ALA A 718 31.24 -18.56 -25.70
C ALA A 718 30.24 -18.05 -24.65
N TYR A 719 30.60 -18.16 -23.36
CA TYR A 719 29.86 -17.53 -22.27
C TYR A 719 30.44 -16.14 -22.00
N VAL A 720 29.58 -15.12 -22.03
CA VAL A 720 30.00 -13.71 -22.01
C VAL A 720 29.18 -12.90 -21.01
N HIS A 721 29.82 -11.90 -20.43
CA HIS A 721 29.20 -10.95 -19.53
C HIS A 721 29.10 -9.59 -20.23
N LEU A 722 27.88 -9.07 -20.35
CA LEU A 722 27.57 -7.88 -21.13
C LEU A 722 26.70 -6.92 -20.31
N TYR A 723 26.73 -5.63 -20.66
CA TYR A 723 25.72 -4.69 -20.17
C TYR A 723 24.40 -4.87 -20.93
N PRO A 724 23.22 -4.57 -20.35
CA PRO A 724 21.96 -4.74 -21.04
C PRO A 724 21.87 -3.89 -22.32
N ALA A 725 21.79 -4.56 -23.47
CA ALA A 725 21.68 -3.98 -24.79
C ALA A 725 21.29 -5.07 -25.81
N VAL A 726 20.91 -4.65 -27.02
CA VAL A 726 20.83 -5.53 -28.19
C VAL A 726 22.14 -5.40 -28.96
N TYR A 727 22.87 -6.51 -29.05
CA TYR A 727 24.11 -6.62 -29.79
C TYR A 727 23.88 -7.33 -31.12
N GLU A 728 24.68 -6.98 -32.12
CA GLU A 728 24.86 -7.74 -33.34
C GLU A 728 26.15 -8.54 -33.19
N VAL A 729 26.06 -9.86 -33.35
CA VAL A 729 27.17 -10.80 -33.24
C VAL A 729 27.54 -11.23 -34.65
N GLU A 730 28.74 -10.87 -35.09
CA GLU A 730 29.25 -11.24 -36.40
C GLU A 730 30.04 -12.55 -36.31
N GLY A 731 29.79 -13.49 -37.22
CA GLY A 731 30.61 -14.68 -37.38
C GLY A 731 32.01 -14.34 -37.90
N ALA A 732 32.95 -15.28 -37.74
CA ALA A 732 34.30 -15.13 -38.31
C ALA A 732 34.28 -15.62 -39.77
N GLU A 733 34.24 -14.68 -40.71
CA GLU A 733 34.33 -14.96 -42.15
C GLU A 733 35.71 -15.55 -42.53
N SER A 734 35.71 -16.39 -43.56
CA SER A 734 36.90 -17.04 -44.14
C SER A 734 36.74 -17.17 -45.66
N GLU A 735 37.78 -17.60 -46.39
CA GLU A 735 37.66 -17.83 -47.84
C GLU A 735 36.57 -18.87 -48.17
N PHE A 736 36.37 -19.87 -47.30
CA PHE A 736 35.47 -21.01 -47.52
C PHE A 736 34.09 -20.88 -46.85
N PHE A 737 33.91 -19.96 -45.89
CA PHE A 737 32.65 -19.77 -45.17
C PHE A 737 32.33 -18.31 -44.87
N GLU A 738 31.08 -17.94 -45.13
CA GLU A 738 30.43 -16.69 -44.67
C GLU A 738 29.40 -16.99 -43.56
N ALA A 739 28.93 -15.97 -42.85
CA ALA A 739 27.95 -16.11 -41.76
C ALA A 739 26.98 -14.93 -41.69
N ASP A 740 25.70 -15.20 -41.43
CA ASP A 740 24.73 -14.14 -41.16
C ASP A 740 24.97 -13.56 -39.74
N PRO A 741 24.91 -12.23 -39.55
CA PRO A 741 24.99 -11.63 -38.22
C PRO A 741 23.83 -12.07 -37.32
N ALA A 742 24.16 -12.65 -36.16
CA ALA A 742 23.17 -13.13 -35.19
C ALA A 742 22.83 -12.03 -34.17
N ARG A 743 21.53 -11.88 -33.87
CA ARG A 743 21.05 -10.91 -32.87
C ARG A 743 21.16 -11.48 -31.46
N LEU A 744 21.78 -10.74 -30.54
CA LEU A 744 21.89 -11.11 -29.12
C LEU A 744 21.22 -10.05 -28.23
N VAL A 745 20.18 -10.44 -27.49
CA VAL A 745 19.54 -9.55 -26.49
C VAL A 745 20.12 -9.87 -25.11
N ALA A 746 21.00 -9.01 -24.59
CA ALA A 746 21.54 -9.11 -23.24
C ALA A 746 20.56 -8.49 -22.23
N SER A 747 20.06 -9.29 -21.29
CA SER A 747 19.03 -8.89 -20.31
C SER A 747 19.30 -9.55 -18.96
N THR A 748 19.10 -8.81 -17.86
CA THR A 748 19.11 -9.37 -16.50
C THR A 748 17.77 -10.00 -16.10
N SER A 749 16.76 -9.90 -16.96
CA SER A 749 15.42 -10.48 -16.81
C SER A 749 15.29 -11.67 -17.78
N PRO A 750 15.09 -12.91 -17.29
CA PRO A 750 15.11 -14.11 -18.13
C PRO A 750 13.80 -14.30 -18.89
N SER A 751 13.82 -14.04 -20.20
CA SER A 751 12.82 -14.52 -21.16
C SER A 751 13.36 -15.74 -21.93
N VAL A 752 12.49 -16.43 -22.67
CA VAL A 752 12.84 -17.67 -23.42
C VAL A 752 13.87 -17.40 -24.53
N ASP A 753 13.87 -16.19 -25.09
CA ASP A 753 14.67 -15.80 -26.25
C ASP A 753 15.79 -14.79 -25.87
N SER A 754 15.97 -14.47 -24.59
CA SER A 754 17.03 -13.56 -24.10
C SER A 754 18.30 -14.30 -23.70
N GLY A 755 19.46 -13.67 -23.88
CA GLY A 755 20.74 -14.21 -23.41
C GLY A 755 21.33 -15.33 -24.26
N MET A 756 20.80 -15.61 -25.45
CA MET A 756 21.39 -16.55 -26.40
C MET A 756 21.41 -15.98 -27.83
N ALA A 757 22.49 -16.26 -28.56
CA ALA A 757 22.56 -16.08 -30.01
C ALA A 757 23.19 -17.32 -30.67
N GLN A 758 22.69 -17.68 -31.84
CA GLN A 758 23.17 -18.80 -32.65
C GLN A 758 23.57 -18.27 -34.02
N LEU A 759 24.81 -18.55 -34.42
CA LEU A 759 25.33 -18.20 -35.75
C LEU A 759 25.06 -19.31 -36.75
N GLU A 760 24.58 -18.93 -37.92
CA GLU A 760 24.51 -19.78 -39.11
C GLU A 760 25.69 -19.45 -40.02
N TYR A 761 26.52 -20.46 -40.30
CA TYR A 761 27.60 -20.41 -41.29
C TYR A 761 27.12 -21.06 -42.59
N ARG A 762 27.64 -20.63 -43.74
CA ARG A 762 27.34 -21.23 -45.05
C ARG A 762 28.60 -21.36 -45.92
N PRO A 763 28.72 -22.42 -46.74
CA PRO A 763 29.77 -22.53 -47.75
C PRO A 763 29.79 -21.36 -48.74
N THR A 764 30.98 -20.89 -49.11
CA THR A 764 31.15 -19.90 -50.18
C THR A 764 31.29 -20.56 -51.56
N ASP A 765 31.12 -19.76 -52.63
CA ASP A 765 31.46 -20.15 -54.00
C ASP A 765 32.91 -20.67 -54.16
N ALA A 766 33.84 -20.26 -53.28
CA ALA A 766 35.23 -20.72 -53.32
C ALA A 766 35.37 -22.16 -52.78
N LEU A 767 34.65 -22.52 -51.70
CA LEU A 767 34.63 -23.91 -51.22
C LEU A 767 33.95 -24.83 -52.24
N GLN A 768 32.87 -24.38 -52.86
CA GLN A 768 32.22 -25.10 -53.96
C GLN A 768 33.20 -25.37 -55.12
N ALA A 769 33.96 -24.36 -55.55
CA ALA A 769 34.91 -24.49 -56.65
C ALA A 769 36.09 -25.45 -56.34
N GLU A 770 36.64 -25.39 -55.12
CA GLU A 770 37.75 -26.26 -54.71
C GLU A 770 37.30 -27.73 -54.59
N VAL A 771 36.12 -27.98 -54.00
CA VAL A 771 35.55 -29.35 -53.94
C VAL A 771 35.21 -29.86 -55.35
N GLU A 772 34.70 -29.01 -56.25
CA GLU A 772 34.50 -29.38 -57.67
C GLU A 772 35.82 -29.72 -58.39
N GLU A 773 36.91 -28.99 -58.15
CA GLU A 773 38.22 -29.31 -58.74
C GLU A 773 38.76 -30.64 -58.18
N GLN A 774 38.70 -30.89 -56.87
CA GLN A 774 39.15 -32.15 -56.27
C GLN A 774 38.30 -33.36 -56.72
N VAL A 775 36.97 -33.22 -56.78
CA VAL A 775 36.06 -34.25 -57.31
C VAL A 775 36.39 -34.56 -58.77
N LYS A 776 36.68 -33.53 -59.57
CA LYS A 776 37.13 -33.71 -60.96
C LYS A 776 38.49 -34.41 -61.04
N THR A 777 39.48 -34.04 -60.22
CA THR A 777 40.80 -34.68 -60.19
C THR A 777 40.71 -36.16 -59.81
N LEU A 778 39.86 -36.51 -58.84
CA LEU A 778 39.58 -37.90 -58.48
C LEU A 778 39.02 -38.68 -59.69
N ILE A 779 37.97 -38.17 -60.33
CA ILE A 779 37.30 -38.80 -61.48
C ILE A 779 38.25 -38.95 -62.69
N ASP A 780 39.11 -37.96 -62.94
CA ASP A 780 40.13 -38.04 -63.99
C ASP A 780 41.18 -39.12 -63.67
N GLY A 781 41.67 -39.18 -62.42
CA GLY A 781 42.59 -40.23 -61.97
C GLY A 781 42.00 -41.64 -62.05
N CYS A 782 40.69 -41.78 -61.80
CA CYS A 782 39.95 -43.02 -62.02
C CYS A 782 39.90 -43.42 -63.50
N ALA A 783 39.70 -42.46 -64.41
CA ALA A 783 39.66 -42.71 -65.84
C ALA A 783 41.04 -43.05 -66.45
N GLU A 784 42.16 -42.75 -65.77
CA GLU A 784 43.49 -43.22 -66.15
C GLU A 784 43.75 -44.71 -65.82
N GLN A 785 42.95 -45.34 -64.94
CA GLN A 785 43.10 -46.75 -64.56
C GLN A 785 42.48 -47.68 -65.61
N THR A 786 43.26 -48.58 -66.22
CA THR A 786 42.79 -49.40 -67.36
C THR A 786 42.07 -50.71 -66.98
N VAL A 787 41.34 -50.73 -65.86
CA VAL A 787 40.70 -51.92 -65.27
C VAL A 787 39.19 -51.73 -65.09
N GLY A 788 38.44 -52.83 -65.03
CA GLY A 788 36.96 -52.78 -64.88
C GLY A 788 36.49 -52.25 -63.52
N GLN A 789 37.26 -52.47 -62.45
CA GLN A 789 37.02 -51.90 -61.12
C GLN A 789 38.27 -51.12 -60.69
N PRO A 790 38.36 -49.81 -61.01
CA PRO A 790 39.43 -48.94 -60.52
C PRO A 790 39.47 -48.88 -58.98
N GLU A 791 40.67 -48.83 -58.39
CA GLU A 791 40.84 -48.68 -56.94
C GLU A 791 40.56 -47.22 -56.51
N ASP A 792 39.90 -47.05 -55.35
CA ASP A 792 39.49 -45.77 -54.75
C ASP A 792 38.62 -44.86 -55.66
N CYS A 793 37.64 -45.45 -56.36
CA CYS A 793 36.87 -44.77 -57.41
C CYS A 793 35.33 -44.94 -57.32
N PRO A 794 34.54 -43.88 -57.61
CA PRO A 794 33.08 -43.89 -57.50
C PRO A 794 32.33 -44.50 -58.70
N PHE A 795 33.01 -45.19 -59.62
CA PHE A 795 32.42 -45.88 -60.76
C PHE A 795 33.25 -47.09 -61.20
N GLY A 796 32.59 -48.08 -61.80
CA GLY A 796 33.22 -49.30 -62.30
C GLY A 796 32.25 -50.14 -63.13
N VAL A 797 32.78 -51.02 -63.98
CA VAL A 797 32.02 -51.96 -64.84
C VAL A 797 32.44 -53.41 -64.51
N TYR A 798 31.52 -54.36 -64.69
CA TYR A 798 31.83 -55.78 -64.53
C TYR A 798 32.24 -56.39 -65.88
N VAL A 799 33.51 -56.77 -66.01
CA VAL A 799 34.07 -57.45 -67.19
C VAL A 799 34.45 -58.89 -66.87
N TYR A 800 34.43 -59.77 -67.87
CA TYR A 800 34.85 -61.16 -67.72
C TYR A 800 35.67 -61.63 -68.95
N PRO A 801 36.88 -62.19 -68.76
CA PRO A 801 37.56 -62.42 -67.48
C PRO A 801 38.00 -61.13 -66.79
N ASP A 802 38.21 -61.20 -65.48
CA ASP A 802 38.47 -60.06 -64.59
C ASP A 802 39.76 -59.26 -64.95
N ASP A 803 40.67 -59.84 -65.74
CA ASP A 803 41.88 -59.21 -66.28
C ASP A 803 41.69 -58.53 -67.65
N THR A 804 40.44 -58.40 -68.12
CA THR A 804 40.09 -57.63 -69.32
C THR A 804 40.40 -56.15 -69.14
N SER A 805 41.22 -55.59 -70.03
CA SER A 805 41.53 -54.15 -70.03
C SER A 805 40.31 -53.33 -70.43
N VAL A 806 40.02 -52.28 -69.66
CA VAL A 806 38.95 -51.32 -69.94
C VAL A 806 39.56 -49.97 -70.30
N ALA A 807 38.99 -49.27 -71.28
CA ALA A 807 39.30 -47.89 -71.61
C ALA A 807 38.14 -47.01 -71.13
N TRP A 808 38.43 -46.12 -70.17
CA TRP A 808 37.43 -45.22 -69.59
C TRP A 808 37.44 -43.86 -70.28
N LYS A 809 36.25 -43.25 -70.38
CA LYS A 809 36.06 -41.90 -70.90
C LYS A 809 34.93 -41.19 -70.17
N VAL A 810 35.28 -40.22 -69.33
CA VAL A 810 34.29 -39.32 -68.71
C VAL A 810 33.52 -38.57 -69.80
N THR A 811 32.19 -38.63 -69.76
CA THR A 811 31.30 -37.96 -70.72
C THR A 811 30.56 -36.77 -70.09
N ALA A 812 30.29 -36.84 -68.79
CA ALA A 812 29.89 -35.70 -67.97
C ALA A 812 30.49 -35.83 -66.56
N TYR A 813 30.98 -34.74 -65.98
CA TYR A 813 31.30 -34.69 -64.56
C TYR A 813 30.00 -34.52 -63.75
N PRO A 814 29.91 -35.09 -62.53
CA PRO A 814 28.78 -34.87 -61.65
C PRO A 814 28.67 -33.40 -61.24
N LYS A 815 27.46 -32.94 -60.93
CA LYS A 815 27.26 -31.70 -60.20
C LYS A 815 27.53 -31.97 -58.72
N VAL A 816 28.37 -31.14 -58.09
CA VAL A 816 28.56 -31.14 -56.65
C VAL A 816 27.50 -30.27 -55.97
N GLU A 817 26.96 -30.73 -54.85
CA GLU A 817 26.17 -29.94 -53.90
C GLU A 817 26.76 -30.14 -52.50
N ILE A 818 27.22 -29.06 -51.87
CA ILE A 818 27.76 -29.05 -50.50
C ILE A 818 26.62 -28.83 -49.51
N ALA A 819 26.66 -29.53 -48.37
CA ALA A 819 25.69 -29.35 -47.28
C ALA A 819 25.85 -28.00 -46.56
N ASP A 820 24.79 -27.51 -45.89
CA ASP A 820 24.81 -26.19 -45.21
C ASP A 820 25.89 -26.08 -44.11
N ASP A 821 26.33 -27.20 -43.52
CA ASP A 821 27.44 -27.25 -42.56
C ASP A 821 28.85 -27.19 -43.20
N GLY A 822 28.93 -27.39 -44.53
CA GLY A 822 30.16 -27.47 -45.30
C GLY A 822 31.09 -28.62 -44.91
N GLN A 823 30.60 -29.64 -44.21
CA GLN A 823 31.36 -30.84 -43.82
C GLN A 823 31.14 -32.01 -44.78
N TYR A 824 30.13 -31.94 -45.66
CA TYR A 824 29.77 -33.00 -46.58
C TYR A 824 29.41 -32.47 -47.97
N PHE A 825 29.69 -33.27 -49.00
CA PHE A 825 29.19 -33.04 -50.35
C PHE A 825 28.52 -34.28 -50.92
N GLN A 826 27.54 -34.05 -51.80
CA GLN A 826 26.98 -35.02 -52.73
C GLN A 826 27.44 -34.66 -54.15
N ALA A 827 27.89 -35.63 -54.93
CA ALA A 827 28.29 -35.43 -56.32
C ALA A 827 27.46 -36.36 -57.23
N ASP A 828 26.49 -35.80 -57.97
CA ASP A 828 25.48 -36.56 -58.71
C ASP A 828 25.40 -36.23 -60.21
N GLY A 829 24.95 -37.22 -60.99
CA GLY A 829 24.57 -37.02 -62.40
C GLY A 829 25.74 -36.97 -63.39
N GLY A 830 26.93 -37.41 -62.98
CA GLY A 830 28.05 -37.62 -63.89
C GLY A 830 27.90 -38.94 -64.66
N THR A 831 28.64 -39.08 -65.76
CA THR A 831 28.66 -40.29 -66.59
C THR A 831 30.05 -40.57 -67.16
N ALA A 832 30.38 -41.85 -67.27
CA ALA A 832 31.58 -42.33 -67.96
C ALA A 832 31.22 -43.50 -68.89
N GLU A 833 31.81 -43.51 -70.09
CA GLU A 833 31.79 -44.65 -71.00
C GLU A 833 32.94 -45.62 -70.64
N ALA A 834 32.62 -46.91 -70.57
CA ALA A 834 33.56 -48.00 -70.36
C ALA A 834 33.65 -48.86 -71.63
N THR A 835 34.71 -48.70 -72.42
CA THR A 835 34.92 -49.49 -73.64
C THR A 835 35.85 -50.67 -73.37
N TYR A 836 35.39 -51.89 -73.69
CA TYR A 836 36.15 -53.13 -73.49
C TYR A 836 35.74 -54.20 -74.53
N VAL A 837 36.45 -55.34 -74.54
CA VAL A 837 36.13 -56.46 -75.44
C VAL A 837 35.47 -57.58 -74.63
N ASP A 838 34.24 -57.95 -74.95
CA ASP A 838 33.55 -59.08 -74.33
C ASP A 838 33.91 -60.39 -75.05
N THR A 839 34.71 -61.23 -74.40
CA THR A 839 35.13 -62.54 -74.91
C THR A 839 34.13 -63.64 -74.52
N GLY A 840 32.91 -63.55 -75.05
CA GLY A 840 31.83 -64.48 -74.73
C GLY A 840 32.14 -65.94 -75.10
N PHE A 841 31.88 -66.88 -74.19
CA PHE A 841 32.30 -68.30 -74.27
C PHE A 841 31.79 -69.09 -75.51
N PHE A 842 30.88 -68.51 -76.30
CA PHE A 842 30.30 -69.10 -77.52
C PHE A 842 30.09 -68.09 -78.66
N SER A 843 30.69 -66.89 -78.60
CA SER A 843 30.58 -65.81 -79.59
C SER A 843 31.95 -65.43 -80.16
N ASP A 844 31.96 -64.60 -81.20
CA ASP A 844 33.16 -63.87 -81.62
C ASP A 844 33.37 -62.68 -80.67
N ASP A 845 34.62 -62.19 -80.54
CA ASP A 845 34.98 -61.05 -79.69
C ASP A 845 34.29 -59.75 -80.16
N GLU A 846 33.52 -59.07 -79.30
CA GLU A 846 32.81 -57.82 -79.62
C GLU A 846 33.27 -56.65 -78.73
N GLU A 847 33.43 -55.46 -79.33
CA GLU A 847 33.78 -54.23 -78.61
C GLU A 847 32.50 -53.62 -78.01
N VAL A 848 32.35 -53.76 -76.69
CA VAL A 848 31.21 -53.25 -75.91
C VAL A 848 31.58 -51.87 -75.37
N THR A 849 30.60 -50.97 -75.28
CA THR A 849 30.74 -49.68 -74.58
C THR A 849 29.52 -49.46 -73.70
N ASP A 850 29.72 -49.57 -72.39
CA ASP A 850 28.68 -49.39 -71.38
C ASP A 850 28.75 -47.98 -70.77
N GLU A 851 27.61 -47.35 -70.55
CA GLU A 851 27.48 -46.08 -69.84
C GLU A 851 27.30 -46.34 -68.33
N GLN A 852 28.24 -45.84 -67.52
CA GLN A 852 28.20 -45.92 -66.06
C GLN A 852 27.88 -44.53 -65.48
N ASN A 853 26.97 -44.49 -64.51
CA ASN A 853 26.67 -43.27 -63.76
C ASN A 853 27.71 -43.03 -62.67
N ILE A 854 28.07 -41.77 -62.45
CA ILE A 854 28.91 -41.31 -61.35
C ILE A 854 28.00 -40.61 -60.34
N SER A 855 27.88 -41.20 -59.15
CA SER A 855 27.11 -40.70 -58.00
C SER A 855 27.80 -41.16 -56.73
N PHE A 856 28.25 -40.22 -55.89
CA PHE A 856 28.91 -40.53 -54.61
C PHE A 856 28.80 -39.36 -53.62
N SER A 857 29.20 -39.59 -52.37
CA SER A 857 29.25 -38.59 -51.31
C SER A 857 30.63 -38.57 -50.67
N GLY A 858 31.03 -37.47 -50.05
CA GLY A 858 32.30 -37.39 -49.35
C GLY A 858 32.30 -36.41 -48.18
N GLY A 859 33.24 -36.61 -47.26
CA GLY A 859 33.51 -35.69 -46.16
C GLY A 859 34.51 -34.63 -46.58
N ILE A 860 34.23 -33.37 -46.28
CA ILE A 860 35.12 -32.23 -46.48
C ILE A 860 35.88 -32.01 -45.17
N THR A 861 37.21 -31.96 -45.24
CA THR A 861 38.07 -31.48 -44.15
C THR A 861 38.80 -30.23 -44.63
N ILE A 862 39.02 -29.25 -43.74
CA ILE A 862 39.75 -28.02 -44.07
C ILE A 862 40.76 -27.74 -42.95
N ASP A 863 42.05 -27.74 -43.30
CA ASP A 863 43.17 -27.47 -42.39
C ASP A 863 43.84 -26.14 -42.78
N GLY A 864 43.15 -25.03 -42.45
CA GLY A 864 43.57 -23.67 -42.83
C GLY A 864 43.15 -23.33 -44.26
N ASP A 865 44.14 -23.10 -45.14
CA ASP A 865 43.90 -22.78 -46.55
C ASP A 865 43.79 -24.05 -47.43
N GLU A 866 44.01 -25.25 -46.86
CA GLU A 866 44.00 -26.54 -47.57
C GLU A 866 42.69 -27.28 -47.31
N VAL A 867 41.84 -27.36 -48.34
CA VAL A 867 40.66 -28.24 -48.38
C VAL A 867 41.12 -29.65 -48.76
N THR A 868 40.47 -30.69 -48.21
CA THR A 868 40.67 -32.08 -48.62
C THR A 868 39.34 -32.82 -48.61
N ILE A 869 38.95 -33.37 -49.75
CA ILE A 869 37.86 -34.34 -49.82
C ILE A 869 38.32 -35.73 -49.35
N THR A 870 37.44 -36.43 -48.65
CA THR A 870 37.60 -37.82 -48.23
C THR A 870 36.45 -38.65 -48.79
N ASP A 871 36.76 -39.81 -49.39
CA ASP A 871 35.73 -40.66 -49.99
C ASP A 871 34.76 -41.17 -48.91
N GLY A 872 33.50 -40.79 -49.06
CA GLY A 872 32.42 -41.15 -48.16
C GLY A 872 31.88 -42.51 -48.56
N GLY A 873 32.51 -43.58 -48.06
CA GLY A 873 32.13 -45.00 -48.29
C GLY A 873 30.75 -45.43 -47.75
N PHE A 874 29.78 -44.51 -47.70
CA PHE A 874 28.38 -44.70 -47.34
C PHE A 874 27.50 -44.99 -48.56
N TRP A 875 27.69 -46.18 -49.13
CA TRP A 875 26.71 -46.79 -50.02
C TRP A 875 25.42 -47.10 -49.23
N TRP A 876 24.25 -46.67 -49.74
CA TRP A 876 22.93 -46.86 -49.12
C TRP A 876 22.11 -48.03 -49.71
#